data_AF-A0A2E4ZV18-F1
#
_entry.id   AF-A0A2E4ZV18-F1
#
_cell.length_a   1.000
_cell.length_b   1.000
_cell.length_c   1.000
_cell.angle_alpha   90.00
_cell.angle_beta   90.00
_cell.angle_gamma   90.00
#
_symmetry.space_group_name_H-M   'P 1'
#
loop_
_entity.id
_entity.type
_entity.pdbx_description
1 polymer ?
#
loop_
_entity_poly.entity_id
_entity_poly.type
_entity_poly.pdbx_seq_one_letter_code
_entity_poly.pdbx_strand_id
1 'polypeptide(L)'
;MNCKKLTGFLLLLVPLVAQAQHTWQKPIARELVEVKRIIGETKQTSPNRDLRIVWVWDFDKNHASGFHEYVKARDLCSGLLQRVPRITVEKVHRFPSAKQWESADLVVFYLQMQPMKPSQFASMDAFLKRGGGLVAIHGAFIQGPIGSEVAKRFGLAWKRGQTRWGVLPMPSSVESSRAHGIFNGFADKLNLVDEHYWGLDGKTSSLTVLATSQAGPQKGSKGPPKANELDGKKWPLFWTKEIGKGRVFGSIPGHNLFTFNDPFYRIILFRGMAWAMRESFDPFKPLVSHRALLKPVASKPLSDNDKSYGDWPTYNQSPNGWRYNAHETTLSSKNAGTLELKWRFPAKDSKQKLGMVSATPSVVNGYVYFGTATFPRFYKLKPNGEVAWVYELGDEARLKLHRDMEKRGLIPRGGVYSSALVTDSSVYFSDVKGVAYCLDRATGVERWKVDSRADVFPGAHQANVMMASPVWADGKVVFAGGALEHSQPRFPEYECCYGRGFVMALNPKNGRIAWKYDVGPPPIKFSPPITMRTSRGVHVFKYGPSTSSVWSTPSYDRETQSVFFGTDIHNSPRKPTADDPRNYTEHSSAVIAVDARNGHEKWVTQVNKHDVWNHTMPGYDPKTGFKDQAVGDTPKILSIQVDGRKTRVVGAGCKNGGFYLMRIDDGTIVDHTPIYTGPPVDNPKVDPRTLALPSTVGGLQTGCATDGQSVYVNGLDVIHKGTHSPKRLTPPTGGRVTSISADTKTENWRHERPKVPWVGGTKEKPLFRNTGDPVASGIALANGLAFFTTFSSNKLVVLDAKTGRSLKEIYLGPVLAGPSVSRGRVYVGSGNTHFIPDPAEAYFPKSLTGVLRCFGLPGEDEITRMGAGDE
;
A
#
# COMPACT_ATOMS: atom_id res chain seq x y z
N MET A 1 45.21 -11.47 -32.58
CA MET A 1 45.96 -12.15 -31.51
C MET A 1 45.20 -12.04 -30.20
N ASN A 2 44.69 -13.19 -29.74
CA ASN A 2 44.35 -13.62 -28.38
C ASN A 2 43.51 -12.75 -27.43
N CYS A 3 42.21 -12.98 -27.56
CA CYS A 3 41.20 -12.98 -26.52
C CYS A 3 41.48 -14.09 -25.46
N LYS A 4 41.47 -13.76 -24.16
CA LYS A 4 41.29 -14.74 -23.06
C LYS A 4 40.41 -14.18 -21.95
N LYS A 5 39.15 -14.67 -21.96
CA LYS A 5 38.31 -15.09 -20.83
C LYS A 5 38.35 -14.26 -19.53
N LEU A 6 37.28 -13.48 -19.28
CA LEU A 6 36.72 -13.33 -17.94
C LEU A 6 35.37 -14.04 -17.89
N THR A 7 35.38 -15.19 -17.23
CA THR A 7 34.24 -16.02 -16.86
C THR A 7 33.39 -15.30 -15.80
N GLY A 8 32.08 -15.50 -15.89
CA GLY A 8 31.05 -14.74 -15.17
C GLY A 8 31.20 -14.74 -13.64
N PHE A 9 31.03 -13.56 -13.07
CA PHE A 9 30.69 -13.40 -11.66
C PHE A 9 29.17 -13.42 -11.54
N LEU A 10 28.66 -14.56 -11.09
CA LEU A 10 27.30 -14.72 -10.60
C LEU A 10 27.13 -13.76 -9.41
N LEU A 11 26.49 -12.60 -9.61
CA LEU A 11 26.08 -11.71 -8.52
C LEU A 11 24.93 -12.41 -7.78
N LEU A 12 25.29 -13.27 -6.83
CA LEU A 12 24.43 -13.66 -5.73
C LEU A 12 24.02 -12.38 -5.00
N LEU A 13 22.78 -11.94 -5.26
CA LEU A 13 22.06 -10.98 -4.43
C LEU A 13 21.88 -11.59 -3.04
N VAL A 14 22.92 -11.47 -2.21
CA VAL A 14 22.84 -11.72 -0.78
C VAL A 14 21.92 -10.63 -0.20
N PRO A 15 20.88 -10.99 0.56
CA PRO A 15 20.02 -9.98 1.19
C PRO A 15 20.90 -9.09 2.08
N LEU A 16 20.58 -7.79 2.17
CA LEU A 16 21.11 -6.93 3.24
C LEU A 16 20.59 -7.45 4.60
N VAL A 17 21.16 -8.56 5.05
CA VAL A 17 21.10 -9.01 6.44
C VAL A 17 21.93 -7.98 7.19
N ALA A 18 21.32 -7.26 8.13
CA ALA A 18 22.05 -6.41 9.05
C ALA A 18 23.22 -7.22 9.62
N GLN A 19 24.46 -6.89 9.25
CA GLN A 19 25.64 -7.59 9.74
C GLN A 19 25.70 -7.38 11.26
N ALA A 20 25.71 -8.48 12.00
CA ALA A 20 25.86 -8.52 13.46
C ALA A 20 27.30 -8.87 13.83
N GLN A 21 27.76 -8.45 15.02
CA GLN A 21 29.17 -8.58 15.45
C GLN A 21 29.69 -10.01 15.22
N HIS A 22 28.78 -10.97 15.38
CA HIS A 22 28.97 -12.34 14.92
C HIS A 22 27.85 -12.77 13.97
N THR A 23 28.19 -13.57 12.95
CA THR A 23 27.24 -14.04 11.92
C THR A 23 26.04 -14.83 12.47
N TRP A 24 26.16 -15.39 13.67
CA TRP A 24 25.08 -16.11 14.36
C TRP A 24 24.14 -15.19 15.15
N GLN A 25 24.56 -13.96 15.50
CA GLN A 25 23.68 -13.01 16.17
C GLN A 25 22.60 -12.53 15.21
N LYS A 26 21.34 -12.63 15.65
CA LYS A 26 20.18 -12.18 14.87
C LYS A 26 19.36 -11.17 15.67
N PRO A 27 18.79 -10.15 15.04
CA PRO A 27 17.86 -9.24 15.70
C PRO A 27 16.68 -10.00 16.31
N ILE A 28 16.23 -9.58 17.50
CA ILE A 28 15.07 -10.16 18.18
C ILE A 28 13.83 -9.33 17.82
N ALA A 29 12.83 -9.97 17.21
CA ALA A 29 11.52 -9.38 17.01
C ALA A 29 10.66 -9.54 18.29
N ARG A 30 10.02 -8.45 18.76
CA ARG A 30 9.21 -8.43 20.00
C ARG A 30 7.72 -8.55 19.72
N GLU A 31 6.96 -9.14 20.64
CA GLU A 31 5.49 -9.10 20.58
C GLU A 31 4.99 -7.69 20.89
N LEU A 32 4.13 -7.13 20.03
CA LEU A 32 3.59 -5.78 20.26
C LEU A 32 2.79 -5.68 21.56
N VAL A 33 2.07 -6.74 21.93
CA VAL A 33 1.31 -6.81 23.19
C VAL A 33 2.24 -6.68 24.39
N GLU A 34 3.38 -7.37 24.37
CA GLU A 34 4.38 -7.30 25.44
C GLU A 34 5.02 -5.91 25.51
N VAL A 35 5.37 -5.33 24.35
CA VAL A 35 5.89 -3.95 24.27
C VAL A 35 4.90 -2.95 24.86
N LYS A 36 3.61 -3.04 24.48
CA LYS A 36 2.54 -2.18 25.01
C LYS A 36 2.37 -2.34 26.52
N ARG A 37 2.42 -3.57 27.04
CA ARG A 37 2.37 -3.85 28.49
C ARG A 37 3.51 -3.16 29.25
N ILE A 38 4.73 -3.16 28.70
CA ILE A 38 5.90 -2.57 29.36
C ILE A 38 5.82 -1.03 29.37
N ILE A 39 5.38 -0.41 28.26
CA ILE A 39 5.32 1.06 28.17
C ILE A 39 4.08 1.65 28.86
N GLY A 40 2.97 0.91 28.90
CA GLY A 40 1.69 1.38 29.42
C GLY A 40 1.04 2.47 28.55
N GLU A 41 -0.11 2.97 28.99
CA GLU A 41 -0.87 4.01 28.27
C GLU A 41 -0.13 5.35 28.24
N THR A 42 -0.29 6.10 27.15
CA THR A 42 0.27 7.45 27.00
C THR A 42 -0.67 8.47 27.63
N LYS A 43 -0.22 9.19 28.66
CA LYS A 43 -1.01 10.24 29.35
C LYS A 43 -0.64 11.65 28.87
N GLN A 44 0.57 11.82 28.34
CA GLN A 44 1.09 13.11 27.86
C GLN A 44 1.71 12.96 26.46
N THR A 45 1.28 13.77 25.50
CA THR A 45 1.70 13.65 24.08
C THR A 45 2.83 14.59 23.66
N SER A 46 3.19 15.57 24.49
CA SER A 46 4.29 16.52 24.25
C SER A 46 5.09 16.79 25.53
N PRO A 47 6.39 17.09 25.46
CA PRO A 47 7.20 17.49 26.62
C PRO A 47 6.65 18.74 27.32
N ASN A 48 6.96 18.90 28.61
CA ASN A 48 6.47 20.02 29.43
C ASN A 48 7.10 21.35 29.00
N ARG A 49 8.25 21.31 28.34
CA ARG A 49 9.00 22.45 27.82
C ARG A 49 9.64 22.12 26.48
N ASP A 50 10.18 23.12 25.79
CA ASP A 50 10.98 22.87 24.60
C ASP A 50 12.30 22.21 25.02
N LEU A 51 12.71 21.18 24.27
CA LEU A 51 13.91 20.40 24.55
C LEU A 51 14.89 20.45 23.39
N ARG A 52 16.14 20.79 23.70
CA ARG A 52 17.25 20.83 22.75
C ARG A 52 18.21 19.68 23.00
N ILE A 53 18.23 18.71 22.10
CA ILE A 53 19.09 17.54 22.15
C ILE A 53 20.25 17.73 21.18
N VAL A 54 21.48 17.60 21.69
CA VAL A 54 22.69 17.58 20.88
C VAL A 54 23.18 16.14 20.75
N TRP A 55 23.14 15.59 19.53
CA TRP A 55 23.62 14.25 19.23
C TRP A 55 25.03 14.31 18.64
N VAL A 56 26.01 13.87 19.42
CA VAL A 56 27.43 13.87 19.08
C VAL A 56 27.82 12.55 18.43
N TRP A 57 28.41 12.62 17.25
CA TRP A 57 28.80 11.46 16.43
C TRP A 57 30.17 11.67 15.77
N ASP A 58 30.82 10.58 15.34
CA ASP A 58 32.03 10.58 14.51
C ASP A 58 31.91 9.44 13.48
N PHE A 59 32.95 9.19 12.69
CA PHE A 59 33.04 8.04 11.81
C PHE A 59 33.87 6.93 12.45
N ASP A 60 33.51 5.69 12.14
CA ASP A 60 34.39 4.56 12.38
C ASP A 60 35.13 4.18 11.11
N LYS A 61 36.47 4.17 11.17
CA LYS A 61 37.33 3.72 10.08
C LYS A 61 37.79 2.27 10.23
N ASN A 62 37.59 1.68 11.41
CA ASN A 62 38.20 0.43 11.83
C ASN A 62 37.24 -0.77 11.79
N HIS A 63 35.93 -0.53 11.57
CA HIS A 63 34.93 -1.59 11.50
C HIS A 63 34.23 -1.66 10.13
N ALA A 64 33.78 -2.87 9.77
CA ALA A 64 32.97 -3.11 8.58
C ALA A 64 31.56 -2.51 8.73
N SER A 65 30.89 -2.29 7.60
CA SER A 65 29.48 -1.85 7.53
C SER A 65 28.59 -2.69 8.45
N GLY A 66 27.72 -2.04 9.24
CA GLY A 66 26.85 -2.69 10.23
C GLY A 66 27.28 -2.56 11.70
N PHE A 67 28.57 -2.31 11.95
CA PHE A 67 29.14 -2.07 13.29
C PHE A 67 29.51 -0.61 13.47
N HIS A 68 29.27 -0.06 14.67
CA HIS A 68 29.66 1.33 15.00
C HIS A 68 29.19 2.32 13.91
N GLU A 69 27.99 2.05 13.37
CA GLU A 69 27.35 2.84 12.30
C GLU A 69 26.77 4.14 12.87
N TYR A 70 27.66 4.98 13.43
CA TYR A 70 27.34 6.21 14.14
C TYR A 70 26.43 7.13 13.32
N VAL A 71 26.68 7.25 12.02
CA VAL A 71 25.87 8.05 11.08
C VAL A 71 24.45 7.50 10.95
N LYS A 72 24.29 6.19 10.71
CA LYS A 72 22.96 5.58 10.51
C LYS A 72 22.14 5.58 11.80
N ALA A 73 22.76 5.28 12.94
CA ALA A 73 22.08 5.32 14.22
C ALA A 73 21.70 6.74 14.63
N ARG A 74 22.57 7.73 14.38
CA ARG A 74 22.27 9.16 14.54
C ARG A 74 21.05 9.55 13.71
N ASP A 75 21.02 9.22 12.43
CA ASP A 75 19.90 9.60 11.56
C ASP A 75 18.60 8.89 11.94
N LEU A 76 18.67 7.61 12.31
CA LEU A 76 17.54 6.88 12.88
C LEU A 76 17.02 7.55 14.15
N CYS A 77 17.87 7.77 15.15
CA CYS A 77 17.46 8.28 16.46
C CYS A 77 17.03 9.75 16.39
N SER A 78 17.75 10.61 15.65
CA SER A 78 17.34 12.00 15.43
C SER A 78 16.01 12.08 14.68
N GLY A 79 15.80 11.25 13.65
CA GLY A 79 14.53 11.18 12.93
C GLY A 79 13.36 10.64 13.77
N LEU A 80 13.63 9.76 14.75
CA LEU A 80 12.63 9.35 15.75
C LEU A 80 12.31 10.51 16.71
N LEU A 81 13.33 11.11 17.33
CA LEU A 81 13.17 12.16 18.34
C LEU A 81 12.47 13.42 17.79
N GLN A 82 12.75 13.81 16.55
CA GLN A 82 12.10 14.96 15.88
C GLN A 82 10.59 14.75 15.63
N ARG A 83 10.06 13.53 15.81
CA ARG A 83 8.61 13.27 15.73
C ARG A 83 7.87 13.66 17.01
N VAL A 84 8.60 13.86 18.11
CA VAL A 84 8.02 14.34 19.36
C VAL A 84 7.88 15.85 19.26
N PRO A 85 6.68 16.41 19.51
CA PRO A 85 6.49 17.85 19.51
C PRO A 85 7.49 18.53 20.45
N ARG A 86 7.92 19.76 20.12
CA ARG A 86 8.80 20.59 20.97
C ARG A 86 10.21 20.04 21.20
N ILE A 87 10.65 19.03 20.44
CA ILE A 87 12.03 18.54 20.47
C ILE A 87 12.79 19.03 19.23
N THR A 88 13.93 19.68 19.46
CA THR A 88 14.92 19.97 18.41
C THR A 88 16.14 19.07 18.61
N VAL A 89 16.62 18.46 17.54
CA VAL A 89 17.83 17.63 17.56
C VAL A 89 18.89 18.22 16.64
N GLU A 90 20.03 18.60 17.22
CA GLU A 90 21.22 19.01 16.50
C GLU A 90 22.22 17.87 16.38
N LYS A 91 22.76 17.70 15.17
CA LYS A 91 23.74 16.65 14.85
C LYS A 91 25.13 17.27 14.84
N VAL A 92 25.97 16.89 15.80
CA VAL A 92 27.29 17.50 16.00
C VAL A 92 28.39 16.48 15.75
N HIS A 93 29.34 16.83 14.89
CA HIS A 93 30.50 16.00 14.64
C HIS A 93 31.55 16.23 15.74
N ARG A 94 31.98 15.15 16.42
CA ARG A 94 33.01 15.05 17.47
C ARG A 94 32.75 15.76 18.79
N PHE A 95 32.54 17.08 18.83
CA PHE A 95 32.37 17.80 20.09
C PHE A 95 31.53 19.08 19.95
N PRO A 96 30.62 19.38 20.90
CA PRO A 96 29.80 20.59 20.83
C PRO A 96 30.59 21.89 21.01
N SER A 97 30.14 22.93 20.31
CA SER A 97 30.58 24.31 20.50
C SER A 97 30.10 24.89 21.83
N ALA A 98 30.67 26.02 22.28
CA ALA A 98 30.23 26.69 23.51
C ALA A 98 28.72 27.02 23.51
N LYS A 99 28.19 27.53 22.39
CA LYS A 99 26.76 27.85 22.24
C LYS A 99 25.86 26.61 22.32
N GLN A 100 26.31 25.49 21.77
CA GLN A 100 25.60 24.22 21.85
C GLN A 100 25.63 23.68 23.28
N TRP A 101 26.78 23.76 23.94
CA TRP A 101 26.87 23.45 25.36
C TRP A 101 25.95 24.32 26.17
N GLU A 102 25.88 25.64 25.96
CA GLU A 102 25.04 26.58 26.72
C GLU A 102 23.53 26.29 26.60
N SER A 103 23.08 25.92 25.41
CA SER A 103 21.65 25.81 25.10
C SER A 103 21.07 24.39 25.14
N ALA A 104 21.91 23.36 25.21
CA ALA A 104 21.44 21.98 25.26
C ALA A 104 20.74 21.64 26.60
N ASP A 105 19.75 20.76 26.52
CA ASP A 105 19.17 20.05 27.65
C ASP A 105 19.78 18.67 27.83
N LEU A 106 20.11 18.04 26.70
CA LEU A 106 20.71 16.71 26.62
C LEU A 106 21.84 16.71 25.62
N VAL A 107 22.98 16.13 25.99
CA VAL A 107 24.05 15.78 25.05
C VAL A 107 24.22 14.27 25.02
N VAL A 108 23.99 13.68 23.85
CA VAL A 108 24.13 12.24 23.60
C VAL A 108 25.46 12.00 22.90
N PHE A 109 26.35 11.24 23.51
CA PHE A 109 27.60 10.79 22.93
C PHE A 109 27.43 9.36 22.38
N TYR A 110 27.45 9.24 21.05
CA TYR A 110 27.52 7.96 20.36
C TYR A 110 28.56 8.05 19.24
N LEU A 111 29.80 7.83 19.62
CA LEU A 111 31.01 7.93 18.82
C LEU A 111 32.13 7.18 19.54
N GLN A 112 33.18 6.78 18.84
CA GLN A 112 34.44 6.47 19.49
C GLN A 112 35.15 7.78 19.87
N MET A 113 35.43 7.99 21.16
CA MET A 113 35.97 9.27 21.63
C MET A 113 37.44 9.45 21.26
N GLN A 114 37.75 10.57 20.60
CA GLN A 114 39.12 11.06 20.47
C GLN A 114 39.65 11.55 21.82
N PRO A 115 40.98 11.58 22.05
CA PRO A 115 41.56 12.18 23.26
C PRO A 115 41.03 13.61 23.48
N MET A 116 40.39 13.85 24.63
CA MET A 116 39.79 15.13 24.96
C MET A 116 40.78 16.04 25.70
N LYS A 117 40.66 17.34 25.43
CA LYS A 117 41.42 18.40 26.08
C LYS A 117 40.82 18.74 27.46
N PRO A 118 41.61 19.24 28.42
CA PRO A 118 41.10 19.72 29.71
C PRO A 118 39.93 20.71 29.60
N SER A 119 39.93 21.59 28.59
CA SER A 119 38.84 22.54 28.34
C SER A 119 37.51 21.87 27.94
N GLN A 120 37.57 20.73 27.25
CA GLN A 120 36.39 19.95 26.87
C GLN A 120 35.77 19.27 28.10
N PHE A 121 36.60 18.73 28.98
CA PHE A 121 36.17 18.23 30.27
C PHE A 121 35.52 19.32 31.12
N ALA A 122 36.10 20.53 31.15
CA ALA A 122 35.53 21.68 31.86
C ALA A 122 34.15 22.09 31.29
N SER A 123 33.92 21.98 29.97
CA SER A 123 32.61 22.22 29.37
C SER A 123 31.56 21.21 29.83
N MET A 124 31.94 19.92 29.91
CA MET A 124 31.05 18.88 30.43
C MET A 124 30.72 19.10 31.91
N ASP A 125 31.71 19.49 32.71
CA ASP A 125 31.52 19.76 34.14
C ASP A 125 30.60 20.97 34.37
N ALA A 126 30.78 22.05 33.61
CA ALA A 126 29.90 23.22 33.64
C ALA A 126 28.46 22.87 33.24
N PHE A 127 28.30 22.04 32.20
CA PHE A 127 27.01 21.55 31.74
C PHE A 127 26.28 20.70 32.81
N LEU A 128 26.99 19.77 33.46
CA LEU A 128 26.44 18.98 34.56
C LEU A 128 26.12 19.84 35.78
N LYS A 129 27.00 20.79 36.14
CA LYS A 129 26.81 21.70 37.28
C LYS A 129 25.52 22.51 37.15
N ARG A 130 25.16 22.93 35.93
CA ARG A 130 23.91 23.67 35.68
C ARG A 130 22.66 22.79 35.58
N GLY A 131 22.80 21.46 35.63
CA GLY A 131 21.68 20.52 35.59
C GLY A 131 21.42 19.84 34.23
N GLY A 132 22.35 19.94 33.28
CA GLY A 132 22.23 19.28 31.98
C GLY A 132 22.31 17.76 32.06
N GLY A 133 21.70 17.09 31.08
CA GLY A 133 21.70 15.62 30.95
C GLY A 133 22.76 15.10 29.98
N LEU A 134 23.52 14.08 30.38
CA LEU A 134 24.45 13.37 29.50
C LEU A 134 24.00 11.93 29.26
N VAL A 135 24.11 11.47 28.02
CA VAL A 135 23.93 10.05 27.66
C VAL A 135 25.19 9.58 26.95
N ALA A 136 25.79 8.50 27.43
CA ALA A 136 26.96 7.87 26.80
C ALA A 136 26.59 6.47 26.32
N ILE A 137 26.80 6.20 25.03
CA ILE A 137 26.43 4.95 24.38
C ILE A 137 27.67 4.28 23.81
N HIS A 138 27.90 3.03 24.22
CA HIS A 138 28.84 2.09 23.64
C HIS A 138 30.26 2.66 23.38
N GLY A 139 30.59 3.03 22.14
CA GLY A 139 31.89 3.59 21.75
C GLY A 139 32.30 4.83 22.56
N ALA A 140 31.32 5.53 23.17
CA ALA A 140 31.59 6.71 24.00
C ALA A 140 32.41 6.39 25.26
N PHE A 141 32.51 5.12 25.67
CA PHE A 141 33.37 4.73 26.78
C PHE A 141 34.82 4.49 26.35
N ILE A 142 35.09 4.39 25.05
CA ILE A 142 36.41 4.06 24.51
C ILE A 142 37.23 5.34 24.34
N GLN A 143 38.10 5.62 25.29
CA GLN A 143 39.17 6.61 25.16
C GLN A 143 40.48 5.98 25.67
N GLY A 144 41.62 6.32 25.06
CA GLY A 144 42.94 5.72 25.33
C GLY A 144 43.50 6.00 26.75
N PRO A 145 44.73 6.54 26.91
CA PRO A 145 45.43 6.58 28.21
C PRO A 145 44.79 7.48 29.31
N ILE A 146 43.64 8.11 29.07
CA ILE A 146 42.97 9.08 29.98
C ILE A 146 41.56 8.60 30.41
N GLY A 147 41.28 7.29 30.34
CA GLY A 147 39.97 6.73 30.67
C GLY A 147 39.41 7.15 32.04
N SER A 148 40.28 7.40 33.03
CA SER A 148 39.86 7.85 34.37
C SER A 148 39.10 9.18 34.36
N GLU A 149 39.42 10.12 33.47
CA GLU A 149 38.71 11.40 33.37
C GLU A 149 37.32 11.25 32.74
N VAL A 150 37.16 10.31 31.81
CA VAL A 150 35.84 9.97 31.23
C VAL A 150 35.00 9.26 32.29
N ALA A 151 35.57 8.31 33.04
CA ALA A 151 34.88 7.59 34.11
C ALA A 151 34.35 8.54 35.20
N LYS A 152 35.07 9.63 35.51
CA LYS A 152 34.57 10.66 36.45
C LYS A 152 33.22 11.24 36.02
N ARG A 153 32.99 11.44 34.72
CA ARG A 153 31.79 12.09 34.16
C ARG A 153 30.72 11.08 33.72
N PHE A 154 31.12 10.04 32.99
CA PHE A 154 30.20 9.00 32.51
C PHE A 154 29.96 7.87 33.51
N GLY A 155 30.74 7.79 34.58
CA GLY A 155 30.65 6.73 35.59
C GLY A 155 31.69 5.65 35.39
N LEU A 156 31.79 5.12 34.17
CA LEU A 156 32.76 4.09 33.77
C LEU A 156 33.43 4.48 32.44
N ALA A 157 34.62 3.96 32.17
CA ALA A 157 35.32 4.15 30.90
C ALA A 157 36.32 3.02 30.61
N TRP A 158 36.74 2.96 29.35
CA TRP A 158 37.74 2.01 28.88
C TRP A 158 39.11 2.28 29.49
N LYS A 159 39.78 1.22 29.94
CA LYS A 159 41.16 1.25 30.43
C LYS A 159 42.04 0.32 29.64
N ARG A 160 43.00 0.92 28.93
CA ARG A 160 43.97 0.19 28.12
C ARG A 160 44.68 -0.86 28.98
N GLY A 161 44.74 -2.10 28.48
CA GLY A 161 45.35 -3.24 29.17
C GLY A 161 44.43 -3.98 30.14
N GLN A 162 43.40 -3.32 30.70
CA GLN A 162 42.50 -3.91 31.69
C GLN A 162 41.13 -4.26 31.09
N THR A 163 40.49 -3.33 30.39
CA THR A 163 39.15 -3.56 29.84
C THR A 163 39.17 -4.63 28.75
N ARG A 164 38.09 -5.40 28.71
CA ARG A 164 37.87 -6.51 27.81
C ARG A 164 36.50 -6.34 27.15
N TRP A 165 36.34 -6.95 25.99
CA TRP A 165 35.11 -6.88 25.20
C TRP A 165 34.82 -8.23 24.55
N GLY A 166 33.56 -8.47 24.27
CA GLY A 166 33.05 -9.69 23.65
C GLY A 166 31.54 -9.62 23.48
N VAL A 167 30.94 -10.70 22.99
CA VAL A 167 29.49 -10.75 22.79
C VAL A 167 28.73 -10.59 24.11
N LEU A 168 27.60 -9.90 24.09
CA LEU A 168 26.68 -9.82 25.23
C LEU A 168 26.01 -11.19 25.48
N PRO A 169 26.26 -11.86 26.62
CA PRO A 169 25.57 -13.10 26.94
C PRO A 169 24.09 -12.85 27.24
N MET A 170 23.26 -13.77 26.76
CA MET A 170 21.81 -13.75 26.97
C MET A 170 21.36 -14.97 27.79
N PRO A 171 20.37 -14.81 28.69
CA PRO A 171 19.74 -13.55 29.10
C PRO A 171 20.68 -12.70 29.97
N SER A 172 20.61 -11.37 29.81
CA SER A 172 21.22 -10.43 30.76
C SER A 172 20.31 -10.24 31.98
N SER A 173 20.89 -10.03 33.15
CA SER A 173 20.15 -9.90 34.40
C SER A 173 19.78 -8.44 34.64
N VAL A 174 18.50 -8.16 34.83
CA VAL A 174 18.06 -6.86 35.30
C VAL A 174 18.19 -6.91 36.82
N GLU A 175 19.14 -6.15 37.38
CA GLU A 175 19.23 -6.04 38.82
C GLU A 175 18.13 -5.13 39.32
N SER A 176 17.33 -5.63 40.25
CA SER A 176 16.11 -5.00 40.72
C SER A 176 16.39 -3.75 41.56
N SER A 177 16.84 -2.66 40.94
CA SER A 177 16.45 -1.35 41.43
C SER A 177 15.04 -1.05 40.90
N ARG A 178 14.01 -1.85 41.28
CA ARG A 178 12.59 -1.53 40.96
C ARG A 178 12.18 -0.12 41.45
N ALA A 179 13.02 0.53 42.25
CA ALA A 179 12.97 1.95 42.57
C ALA A 179 13.24 2.92 41.39
N HIS A 180 13.96 2.51 40.33
CA HIS A 180 14.29 3.36 39.19
C HIS A 180 13.38 3.09 37.98
N GLY A 181 12.59 4.08 37.59
CA GLY A 181 11.52 3.93 36.59
C GLY A 181 11.96 3.53 35.16
N ILE A 182 13.26 3.48 34.85
CA ILE A 182 13.77 3.13 33.50
C ILE A 182 13.42 1.67 33.13
N PHE A 183 13.58 0.72 34.06
CA PHE A 183 13.32 -0.69 33.80
C PHE A 183 11.92 -1.16 34.25
N ASN A 184 11.02 -0.23 34.58
CA ASN A 184 9.67 -0.59 35.01
C ASN A 184 8.92 -1.41 33.93
N GLY A 185 8.28 -2.51 34.33
CA GLY A 185 7.53 -3.42 33.46
C GLY A 185 8.35 -4.53 32.78
N PHE A 186 9.69 -4.45 32.78
CA PHE A 186 10.55 -5.52 32.28
C PHE A 186 10.61 -6.71 33.24
N ALA A 187 10.90 -7.89 32.70
CA ALA A 187 11.18 -9.09 33.50
C ALA A 187 12.60 -9.01 34.11
N ASP A 188 12.86 -9.81 35.16
CA ASP A 188 14.16 -9.86 35.85
C ASP A 188 15.30 -10.36 34.92
N LYS A 189 14.94 -11.02 33.82
CA LYS A 189 15.86 -11.44 32.76
C LYS A 189 15.44 -10.81 31.43
N LEU A 190 16.40 -10.20 30.75
CA LEU A 190 16.20 -9.52 29.48
C LEU A 190 17.18 -10.07 28.43
N ASN A 191 16.66 -10.44 27.27
CA ASN A 191 17.49 -10.78 26.13
C ASN A 191 17.80 -9.52 25.32
N LEU A 192 19.06 -9.13 25.17
CA LEU A 192 19.53 -8.12 24.22
C LEU A 192 20.68 -8.71 23.40
N VAL A 193 20.70 -8.44 22.10
CA VAL A 193 21.73 -8.94 21.18
C VAL A 193 22.68 -7.81 20.83
N ASP A 194 23.81 -7.73 21.53
CA ASP A 194 24.81 -6.67 21.35
C ASP A 194 26.22 -7.13 21.76
N GLU A 195 27.13 -6.19 21.93
CA GLU A 195 28.46 -6.35 22.53
C GLU A 195 28.42 -5.96 24.02
N HIS A 196 29.35 -6.51 24.80
CA HIS A 196 29.55 -6.20 26.22
C HIS A 196 31.00 -5.78 26.52
N TYR A 197 31.18 -4.89 27.49
CA TYR A 197 32.46 -4.45 28.04
C TYR A 197 32.55 -4.81 29.52
N TRP A 198 33.70 -5.33 29.94
CA TRP A 198 33.96 -5.62 31.35
C TRP A 198 35.38 -5.22 31.76
N GLY A 199 35.58 -5.04 33.07
CA GLY A 199 36.83 -4.48 33.61
C GLY A 199 37.04 -3.01 33.24
N LEU A 200 35.96 -2.22 33.18
CA LEU A 200 36.01 -0.77 32.98
C LEU A 200 36.61 -0.06 34.21
N ASP A 201 37.27 1.08 33.99
CA ASP A 201 37.74 1.97 35.06
C ASP A 201 36.60 2.80 35.63
N GLY A 202 36.70 3.15 36.92
CA GLY A 202 35.68 3.91 37.64
C GLY A 202 35.20 3.19 38.91
N LYS A 203 34.42 3.90 39.72
CA LYS A 203 33.88 3.38 41.00
C LYS A 203 32.42 2.99 40.83
N THR A 204 32.13 1.69 40.68
CA THR A 204 30.74 1.18 40.53
C THR A 204 29.85 1.52 41.72
N SER A 205 30.41 1.66 42.93
CA SER A 205 29.69 2.11 44.12
C SER A 205 29.14 3.55 44.04
N SER A 206 29.60 4.34 43.06
CA SER A 206 29.09 5.69 42.80
C SER A 206 27.94 5.72 41.78
N LEU A 207 27.47 4.56 41.34
CA LEU A 207 26.48 4.40 40.27
C LEU A 207 25.23 3.72 40.80
N THR A 208 24.08 4.11 40.25
CA THR A 208 22.88 3.28 40.30
C THR A 208 22.92 2.33 39.12
N VAL A 209 23.40 1.11 39.34
CA VAL A 209 23.44 0.07 38.31
C VAL A 209 22.01 -0.42 38.05
N LEU A 210 21.59 -0.40 36.78
CA LEU A 210 20.22 -0.72 36.36
C LEU A 210 20.09 -2.12 35.77
N ALA A 211 21.16 -2.63 35.15
CA ALA A 211 21.24 -4.02 34.72
C ALA A 211 22.71 -4.47 34.64
N THR A 212 22.92 -5.78 34.79
CA THR A 212 24.23 -6.41 34.70
C THR A 212 24.21 -7.61 33.75
N SER A 213 25.38 -7.99 33.27
CA SER A 213 25.58 -9.28 32.60
C SER A 213 26.93 -9.88 32.95
N GLN A 214 27.01 -11.19 32.86
CA GLN A 214 28.28 -11.91 32.95
C GLN A 214 29.13 -11.64 31.71
N ALA A 215 30.45 -11.76 31.85
CA ALA A 215 31.33 -11.70 30.70
C ALA A 215 31.47 -13.08 30.07
N GLY A 216 31.44 -13.12 28.73
CA GLY A 216 31.75 -14.32 27.95
C GLY A 216 33.14 -14.27 27.31
N PRO A 217 33.41 -15.10 26.31
CA PRO A 217 34.68 -15.13 25.59
C PRO A 217 35.08 -13.76 25.00
N GLN A 218 36.36 -13.41 25.13
CA GLN A 218 36.89 -12.14 24.63
C GLN A 218 37.06 -12.16 23.10
N LYS A 219 36.86 -10.99 22.45
CA LYS A 219 37.13 -10.72 21.02
C LYS A 219 36.26 -11.50 20.00
N GLY A 220 35.51 -12.50 20.43
CA GLY A 220 34.39 -13.03 19.65
C GLY A 220 33.91 -14.41 20.11
N SER A 221 32.79 -14.84 19.51
CA SER A 221 32.22 -16.16 19.76
C SER A 221 31.72 -16.82 18.48
N LYS A 222 31.88 -18.15 18.36
CA LYS A 222 31.35 -18.95 17.24
C LYS A 222 29.86 -19.28 17.39
N GLY A 223 29.27 -19.01 18.56
CA GLY A 223 27.85 -19.18 18.88
C GLY A 223 27.48 -18.46 20.18
N PRO A 224 26.22 -18.56 20.66
CA PRO A 224 25.87 -18.06 21.99
C PRO A 224 26.79 -18.67 23.07
N PRO A 225 27.41 -17.86 23.95
CA PRO A 225 28.25 -18.40 25.03
C PRO A 225 27.47 -19.37 25.91
N LYS A 226 28.09 -20.51 26.23
CA LYS A 226 27.55 -21.51 27.16
C LYS A 226 27.77 -21.06 28.61
N ALA A 227 26.98 -21.59 29.52
CA ALA A 227 27.04 -21.21 30.94
C ALA A 227 28.45 -21.41 31.56
N ASN A 228 29.20 -22.43 31.14
CA ASN A 228 30.56 -22.70 31.60
C ASN A 228 31.63 -21.80 30.94
N GLU A 229 31.27 -21.00 29.94
CA GLU A 229 32.14 -20.02 29.29
C GLU A 229 31.97 -18.61 29.89
N LEU A 230 31.09 -18.47 30.90
CA LEU A 230 30.83 -17.22 31.58
C LEU A 230 31.67 -17.09 32.85
N ASP A 231 32.11 -15.87 33.16
CA ASP A 231 32.99 -15.60 34.30
C ASP A 231 32.30 -15.57 35.67
N GLY A 232 30.98 -15.75 35.72
CA GLY A 232 30.18 -15.73 36.96
C GLY A 232 30.02 -14.35 37.60
N LYS A 233 30.66 -13.29 37.07
CA LYS A 233 30.67 -11.95 37.67
C LYS A 233 29.57 -11.08 37.10
N LYS A 234 29.08 -10.11 37.88
CA LYS A 234 28.05 -9.18 37.42
C LYS A 234 28.68 -7.86 36.98
N TRP A 235 28.78 -7.66 35.67
CA TRP A 235 29.33 -6.43 35.11
C TRP A 235 28.22 -5.47 34.68
N PRO A 236 28.31 -4.16 34.98
CA PRO A 236 27.29 -3.18 34.59
C PRO A 236 27.07 -3.09 33.08
N LEU A 237 25.80 -3.09 32.66
CA LEU A 237 25.37 -2.81 31.28
C LEU A 237 24.75 -1.43 31.11
N PHE A 238 23.91 -1.07 32.07
CA PHE A 238 23.21 0.20 32.11
C PHE A 238 23.33 0.76 33.51
N TRP A 239 23.53 2.07 33.62
CA TRP A 239 23.58 2.74 34.92
C TRP A 239 23.14 4.20 34.80
N THR A 240 22.78 4.77 35.94
CA THR A 240 22.64 6.21 36.11
C THR A 240 23.63 6.74 37.14
N LYS A 241 23.98 8.01 36.98
CA LYS A 241 24.82 8.76 37.92
C LYS A 241 24.32 10.19 38.00
N GLU A 242 24.21 10.72 39.21
CA GLU A 242 23.95 12.14 39.44
C GLU A 242 25.26 12.83 39.82
N ILE A 243 25.54 14.00 39.23
CA ILE A 243 26.72 14.82 39.51
C ILE A 243 26.23 16.24 39.76
N GLY A 244 26.14 16.62 41.04
CA GLY A 244 25.48 17.87 41.43
C GLY A 244 24.01 17.87 40.95
N LYS A 245 23.64 18.84 40.12
CA LYS A 245 22.30 18.92 39.52
C LYS A 245 22.15 18.07 38.25
N GLY A 246 23.26 17.67 37.64
CA GLY A 246 23.30 16.98 36.36
C GLY A 246 23.00 15.49 36.48
N ARG A 247 22.51 14.90 35.38
CA ARG A 247 22.11 13.49 35.30
C ARG A 247 22.79 12.80 34.14
N VAL A 248 23.34 11.62 34.39
CA VAL A 248 24.10 10.86 33.41
C VAL A 248 23.52 9.46 33.28
N PHE A 249 23.26 9.03 32.05
CA PHE A 249 22.85 7.67 31.72
C PHE A 249 23.91 7.00 30.85
N GLY A 250 24.40 5.84 31.29
CA GLY A 250 25.36 5.03 30.55
C GLY A 250 24.71 3.77 29.97
N SER A 251 25.02 3.46 28.72
CA SER A 251 24.55 2.28 27.99
C SER A 251 25.70 1.57 27.27
N ILE A 252 26.14 0.41 27.78
CA ILE A 252 27.11 -0.42 27.05
C ILE A 252 26.54 -0.94 25.73
N PRO A 253 25.30 -1.47 25.65
CA PRO A 253 24.75 -1.88 24.36
C PRO A 253 24.64 -0.70 23.40
N GLY A 254 24.79 -0.99 22.10
CA GLY A 254 24.82 0.00 21.02
C GLY A 254 25.86 -0.30 19.94
N HIS A 255 26.52 -1.45 19.95
CA HIS A 255 27.48 -1.87 18.93
C HIS A 255 26.81 -2.11 17.57
N ASN A 256 25.72 -2.87 17.60
CA ASN A 256 25.01 -3.31 16.43
C ASN A 256 23.95 -2.27 16.04
N LEU A 257 23.88 -1.91 14.75
CA LEU A 257 22.87 -0.96 14.29
C LEU A 257 21.43 -1.44 14.55
N PHE A 258 21.17 -2.75 14.45
CA PHE A 258 19.83 -3.30 14.67
C PHE A 258 19.38 -3.23 16.13
N THR A 259 20.28 -3.03 17.10
CA THR A 259 19.91 -2.84 18.52
C THR A 259 19.03 -1.61 18.68
N PHE A 260 19.31 -0.54 17.93
CA PHE A 260 18.47 0.67 17.89
C PHE A 260 17.08 0.42 17.27
N ASN A 261 16.83 -0.75 16.65
CA ASN A 261 15.52 -1.15 16.15
C ASN A 261 14.78 -2.12 17.09
N ASP A 262 15.42 -2.61 18.15
CA ASP A 262 14.76 -3.44 19.17
C ASP A 262 13.86 -2.57 20.06
N PRO A 263 12.54 -2.81 20.12
CA PRO A 263 11.62 -2.10 21.01
C PRO A 263 12.10 -2.05 22.47
N PHE A 264 12.70 -3.13 22.98
CA PHE A 264 13.13 -3.18 24.38
C PHE A 264 14.30 -2.23 24.65
N TYR A 265 15.28 -2.20 23.75
CA TYR A 265 16.38 -1.25 23.84
C TYR A 265 15.90 0.19 23.68
N ARG A 266 14.95 0.45 22.77
CA ARG A 266 14.35 1.79 22.61
C ARG A 266 13.66 2.29 23.87
N ILE A 267 12.93 1.42 24.58
CA ILE A 267 12.30 1.78 25.86
C ILE A 267 13.39 2.21 26.86
N ILE A 268 14.44 1.41 27.02
CA ILE A 268 15.53 1.68 27.96
C ILE A 268 16.23 3.00 27.60
N LEU A 269 16.62 3.16 26.33
CA LEU A 269 17.31 4.34 25.83
C LEU A 269 16.48 5.61 26.01
N PHE A 270 15.23 5.62 25.54
CA PHE A 270 14.38 6.81 25.63
C PHE A 270 13.95 7.13 27.06
N ARG A 271 13.76 6.13 27.93
CA ARG A 271 13.58 6.37 29.37
C ARG A 271 14.85 6.93 30.01
N GLY A 272 16.03 6.46 29.63
CA GLY A 272 17.31 7.01 30.09
C GLY A 272 17.51 8.46 29.67
N MET A 273 17.19 8.79 28.41
CA MET A 273 17.21 10.17 27.90
C MET A 273 16.21 11.07 28.63
N ALA A 274 14.95 10.63 28.77
CA ALA A 274 13.91 11.38 29.47
C ALA A 274 14.30 11.62 30.93
N TRP A 275 14.81 10.59 31.61
CA TRP A 275 15.31 10.70 32.99
C TRP A 275 16.44 11.72 33.12
N ALA A 276 17.41 11.71 32.18
CA ALA A 276 18.52 12.65 32.17
C ALA A 276 18.07 14.10 31.95
N MET A 277 17.00 14.33 31.19
CA MET A 277 16.40 15.65 30.98
C MET A 277 15.39 16.06 32.06
N ARG A 278 15.07 15.18 33.01
CA ARG A 278 13.99 15.34 34.00
C ARG A 278 12.61 15.49 33.33
N GLU A 279 12.35 14.73 32.28
CA GLU A 279 11.11 14.74 31.50
C GLU A 279 10.36 13.40 31.60
N SER A 280 9.05 13.44 31.34
CA SER A 280 8.21 12.25 31.17
C SER A 280 8.64 11.40 29.98
N PHE A 281 8.53 10.08 30.10
CA PHE A 281 8.72 9.15 28.98
C PHE A 281 7.52 9.13 28.02
N ASP A 282 6.35 9.61 28.44
CA ASP A 282 5.10 9.51 27.68
C ASP A 282 5.20 10.06 26.24
N PRO A 283 5.78 11.25 25.99
CA PRO A 283 5.93 11.77 24.63
C PRO A 283 6.79 10.89 23.71
N PHE A 284 7.65 10.04 24.28
CA PHE A 284 8.56 9.17 23.54
C PHE A 284 7.98 7.77 23.28
N LYS A 285 6.87 7.38 23.94
CA LYS A 285 6.24 6.05 23.78
C LYS A 285 5.94 5.67 22.33
N PRO A 286 5.40 6.57 21.47
CA PRO A 286 5.14 6.22 20.07
C PRO A 286 6.39 5.81 19.29
N LEU A 287 7.57 6.31 19.69
CA LEU A 287 8.83 6.02 19.02
C LEU A 287 9.30 4.56 19.22
N VAL A 288 8.83 3.91 20.29
CA VAL A 288 9.24 2.55 20.67
C VAL A 288 8.87 1.54 19.59
N SER A 289 7.63 1.59 19.11
CA SER A 289 7.11 0.66 18.10
C SER A 289 7.21 1.19 16.67
N HIS A 290 7.51 2.49 16.47
CA HIS A 290 7.56 3.11 15.15
C HIS A 290 8.65 2.48 14.26
N ARG A 291 8.25 1.68 13.27
CA ARG A 291 9.17 0.92 12.39
C ARG A 291 10.20 0.09 13.17
N ALA A 292 9.81 -0.47 14.31
CA ALA A 292 10.67 -1.30 15.15
C ALA A 292 10.58 -2.79 14.76
N LEU A 293 11.49 -3.61 15.31
CA LEU A 293 11.50 -5.07 15.12
C LEU A 293 10.37 -5.73 15.93
N LEU A 294 9.17 -5.78 15.36
CA LEU A 294 8.00 -6.45 15.94
C LEU A 294 7.74 -7.79 15.24
N LYS A 295 7.24 -8.76 15.99
CA LYS A 295 6.78 -10.03 15.42
C LYS A 295 5.52 -9.76 14.57
N PRO A 296 5.44 -10.36 13.38
CA PRO A 296 4.28 -10.19 12.52
C PRO A 296 3.08 -10.96 13.09
N VAL A 297 1.95 -10.25 13.25
CA VAL A 297 0.65 -10.90 13.52
C VAL A 297 0.25 -11.69 12.27
N ALA A 298 -0.09 -12.96 12.43
CA ALA A 298 -0.62 -13.76 11.32
C ALA A 298 -1.99 -13.19 10.93
N SER A 299 -2.10 -12.61 9.74
CA SER A 299 -3.40 -12.20 9.19
C SER A 299 -4.11 -13.40 8.60
N LYS A 300 -5.38 -13.59 8.93
CA LYS A 300 -6.27 -14.55 8.27
C LYS A 300 -7.36 -13.79 7.51
N PRO A 301 -7.85 -14.31 6.37
CA PRO A 301 -9.07 -13.76 5.80
C PRO A 301 -10.18 -13.92 6.84
N LEU A 302 -11.12 -12.99 6.86
CA LEU A 302 -12.32 -13.13 7.69
C LEU A 302 -13.04 -14.40 7.22
N SER A 303 -13.37 -15.29 8.14
CA SER A 303 -14.04 -16.54 7.77
C SER A 303 -15.51 -16.29 7.51
N ASP A 304 -16.11 -17.02 6.55
CA ASP A 304 -17.57 -17.00 6.33
C ASP A 304 -18.35 -17.43 7.61
N ASN A 305 -17.67 -18.07 8.56
CA ASN A 305 -18.22 -18.56 9.83
C ASN A 305 -18.08 -17.59 11.01
N ASP A 306 -17.41 -16.44 10.87
CA ASP A 306 -17.36 -15.42 11.93
C ASP A 306 -18.69 -14.65 11.98
N LYS A 307 -19.71 -15.28 12.59
CA LYS A 307 -21.01 -14.69 12.99
C LYS A 307 -21.61 -13.67 11.98
N SER A 308 -22.11 -14.19 10.86
CA SER A 308 -23.39 -13.84 10.20
C SER A 308 -23.89 -12.36 10.13
N TYR A 309 -23.09 -11.39 9.69
CA TYR A 309 -23.59 -10.01 9.51
C TYR A 309 -23.43 -9.41 8.10
N GLY A 310 -22.97 -10.17 7.11
CA GLY A 310 -22.89 -9.68 5.71
C GLY A 310 -21.93 -8.49 5.54
N ASP A 311 -20.66 -8.70 5.86
CA ASP A 311 -19.58 -7.72 5.59
C ASP A 311 -19.22 -7.62 4.10
N TRP A 312 -18.55 -6.53 3.74
CA TRP A 312 -17.98 -6.26 2.42
C TRP A 312 -16.46 -5.99 2.51
N PRO A 313 -15.64 -7.01 2.80
CA PRO A 313 -14.23 -6.82 3.16
C PRO A 313 -13.29 -6.48 2.01
N THR A 314 -13.71 -6.69 0.76
CA THR A 314 -12.92 -6.41 -0.45
C THR A 314 -13.80 -5.87 -1.58
N TYR A 315 -13.20 -5.35 -2.66
CA TYR A 315 -13.89 -4.80 -3.82
C TYR A 315 -15.08 -5.66 -4.26
N ASN A 316 -14.88 -6.97 -4.40
CA ASN A 316 -15.87 -7.91 -4.90
C ASN A 316 -16.75 -8.56 -3.83
N GLN A 317 -16.73 -8.07 -2.58
CA GLN A 317 -17.25 -8.72 -1.38
C GLN A 317 -16.48 -10.01 -1.01
N SER A 318 -16.21 -10.89 -1.98
CA SER A 318 -15.48 -12.15 -1.83
C SER A 318 -14.47 -12.35 -2.97
N PRO A 319 -13.49 -13.27 -2.82
CA PRO A 319 -12.45 -13.47 -3.83
C PRO A 319 -12.95 -14.08 -5.15
N ASN A 320 -14.16 -14.64 -5.20
CA ASN A 320 -14.71 -15.28 -6.42
C ASN A 320 -15.14 -14.29 -7.53
N GLY A 321 -15.08 -12.98 -7.22
CA GLY A 321 -15.37 -11.90 -8.14
C GLY A 321 -16.82 -11.43 -8.17
N TRP A 322 -17.75 -11.98 -7.38
CA TRP A 322 -19.19 -11.86 -7.64
C TRP A 322 -19.81 -10.48 -7.40
N ARG A 323 -19.21 -9.64 -6.55
CA ARG A 323 -19.83 -8.39 -6.08
C ARG A 323 -21.23 -8.62 -5.49
N TYR A 324 -21.41 -9.72 -4.78
CA TYR A 324 -22.67 -10.12 -4.20
C TYR A 324 -22.50 -10.41 -2.71
N ASN A 325 -23.28 -9.71 -1.90
CA ASN A 325 -23.43 -10.02 -0.48
C ASN A 325 -24.68 -10.88 -0.28
N ALA A 326 -24.48 -12.20 -0.27
CA ALA A 326 -25.55 -13.18 -0.05
C ALA A 326 -26.08 -13.19 1.40
N HIS A 327 -25.37 -12.57 2.33
CA HIS A 327 -25.71 -12.54 3.75
C HIS A 327 -26.42 -11.26 4.19
N GLU A 328 -26.59 -10.28 3.28
CA GLU A 328 -27.48 -9.15 3.53
C GLU A 328 -28.93 -9.64 3.55
N THR A 329 -29.69 -9.23 4.57
CA THR A 329 -31.08 -9.69 4.78
C THR A 329 -32.03 -8.56 5.21
N THR A 330 -31.50 -7.39 5.56
CA THR A 330 -32.28 -6.24 6.07
C THR A 330 -32.88 -5.42 4.93
N LEU A 331 -32.06 -5.07 3.92
CA LEU A 331 -32.55 -4.36 2.73
C LEU A 331 -33.24 -5.33 1.78
N SER A 332 -34.39 -4.97 1.22
CA SER A 332 -35.14 -5.78 0.26
C SER A 332 -35.91 -4.90 -0.74
N SER A 333 -36.49 -5.49 -1.77
CA SER A 333 -37.32 -4.75 -2.74
C SER A 333 -38.56 -4.08 -2.12
N LYS A 334 -38.97 -4.50 -0.92
CA LYS A 334 -40.11 -3.92 -0.19
C LYS A 334 -39.77 -2.62 0.53
N ASN A 335 -38.52 -2.42 0.95
CA ASN A 335 -38.11 -1.29 1.80
C ASN A 335 -37.00 -0.41 1.19
N ALA A 336 -36.29 -0.87 0.16
CA ALA A 336 -35.19 -0.10 -0.44
C ALA A 336 -35.61 1.27 -1.02
N GLY A 337 -36.89 1.47 -1.34
CA GLY A 337 -37.45 2.76 -1.76
C GLY A 337 -37.42 3.83 -0.66
N THR A 338 -37.34 3.43 0.61
CA THR A 338 -37.40 4.35 1.76
C THR A 338 -36.02 4.72 2.30
N LEU A 339 -34.93 4.29 1.65
CA LEU A 339 -33.57 4.61 2.09
C LEU A 339 -33.36 6.11 2.33
N GLU A 340 -32.75 6.43 3.46
CA GLU A 340 -32.38 7.79 3.89
C GLU A 340 -30.90 7.88 4.27
N LEU A 341 -30.36 9.11 4.27
CA LEU A 341 -28.98 9.34 4.69
C LEU A 341 -28.86 9.15 6.21
N LYS A 342 -28.01 8.22 6.65
CA LYS A 342 -27.70 8.02 8.07
C LYS A 342 -26.59 8.94 8.53
N TRP A 343 -25.49 8.96 7.78
CA TRP A 343 -24.38 9.87 8.04
C TRP A 343 -23.60 10.15 6.76
N ARG A 344 -22.79 11.21 6.81
CA ARG A 344 -21.82 11.54 5.76
C ARG A 344 -20.49 11.95 6.37
N PHE A 345 -19.42 11.62 5.67
CA PHE A 345 -18.07 12.07 5.98
C PHE A 345 -17.48 12.84 4.78
N PRO A 346 -17.01 14.08 4.98
CA PRO A 346 -17.11 14.88 6.20
C PRO A 346 -18.57 15.23 6.52
N ALA A 347 -18.84 15.52 7.80
CA ALA A 347 -20.15 16.03 8.24
C ALA A 347 -20.54 17.28 7.44
N LYS A 348 -21.85 17.53 7.28
CA LYS A 348 -22.37 18.57 6.37
C LYS A 348 -21.75 19.95 6.61
N ASP A 349 -21.57 20.32 7.88
CA ASP A 349 -21.06 21.64 8.29
C ASP A 349 -19.55 21.64 8.58
N SER A 350 -18.85 20.54 8.25
CA SER A 350 -17.41 20.45 8.42
C SER A 350 -16.66 21.30 7.39
N LYS A 351 -15.62 22.01 7.84
CA LYS A 351 -14.66 22.72 6.97
C LYS A 351 -13.66 21.77 6.31
N GLN A 352 -13.62 20.50 6.72
CA GLN A 352 -12.71 19.51 6.17
C GLN A 352 -13.05 19.23 4.70
N LYS A 353 -12.02 19.27 3.85
CA LYS A 353 -12.12 18.80 2.46
C LYS A 353 -11.67 17.35 2.40
N LEU A 354 -12.53 16.47 1.91
CA LEU A 354 -12.19 15.10 1.58
C LEU A 354 -11.86 15.02 0.09
N GLY A 355 -10.82 14.26 -0.24
CA GLY A 355 -10.52 13.94 -1.64
C GLY A 355 -11.59 13.07 -2.29
N MET A 356 -11.49 12.92 -3.60
CA MET A 356 -12.33 12.02 -4.38
C MET A 356 -12.23 10.60 -3.84
N VAL A 357 -13.37 9.99 -3.54
CA VAL A 357 -13.48 8.58 -3.16
C VAL A 357 -14.01 7.84 -4.37
N SER A 358 -13.10 7.24 -5.16
CA SER A 358 -13.43 6.50 -6.39
C SER A 358 -13.50 4.98 -6.17
N ALA A 359 -12.89 4.48 -5.10
CA ALA A 359 -12.93 3.07 -4.74
C ALA A 359 -14.28 2.69 -4.10
N THR A 360 -14.67 1.42 -4.22
CA THR A 360 -15.76 0.86 -3.41
C THR A 360 -15.33 0.82 -1.95
N PRO A 361 -16.06 1.44 -1.01
CA PRO A 361 -15.72 1.36 0.40
C PRO A 361 -15.79 -0.09 0.91
N SER A 362 -14.76 -0.55 1.62
CA SER A 362 -14.80 -1.86 2.28
C SER A 362 -15.40 -1.70 3.68
N VAL A 363 -16.24 -2.64 4.10
CA VAL A 363 -16.95 -2.60 5.38
C VAL A 363 -16.75 -3.90 6.12
N VAL A 364 -16.20 -3.81 7.33
CA VAL A 364 -16.02 -4.97 8.22
C VAL A 364 -16.42 -4.57 9.63
N ASN A 365 -17.27 -5.36 10.29
CA ASN A 365 -17.79 -5.04 11.64
C ASN A 365 -18.39 -3.62 11.74
N GLY A 366 -19.00 -3.13 10.65
CA GLY A 366 -19.53 -1.77 10.55
C GLY A 366 -18.47 -0.67 10.37
N TYR A 367 -17.17 -0.97 10.51
CA TYR A 367 -16.10 -0.03 10.19
C TYR A 367 -15.91 0.10 8.69
N VAL A 368 -15.71 1.33 8.23
CA VAL A 368 -15.60 1.65 6.80
C VAL A 368 -14.17 2.06 6.44
N TYR A 369 -13.61 1.42 5.43
CA TYR A 369 -12.24 1.61 4.97
C TYR A 369 -12.24 2.11 3.53
N PHE A 370 -11.56 3.23 3.28
CA PHE A 370 -11.48 3.80 1.93
C PHE A 370 -10.27 4.73 1.80
N GLY A 371 -9.75 4.81 0.58
CA GLY A 371 -8.74 5.79 0.22
C GLY A 371 -9.28 6.91 -0.65
N THR A 372 -8.54 8.00 -0.73
CA THR A 372 -8.85 9.12 -1.61
C THR A 372 -7.87 9.21 -2.78
N ALA A 373 -8.43 9.42 -3.96
CA ALA A 373 -7.69 9.62 -5.20
C ALA A 373 -7.12 11.04 -5.30
N THR A 374 -7.82 12.07 -4.83
CA THR A 374 -7.21 13.40 -4.62
C THR A 374 -6.92 13.60 -3.14
N PHE A 375 -6.03 14.54 -2.81
CA PHE A 375 -5.55 14.74 -1.43
C PHE A 375 -5.25 13.41 -0.73
N PRO A 376 -4.29 12.61 -1.25
CA PRO A 376 -4.24 11.17 -1.01
C PRO A 376 -4.09 10.80 0.46
N ARG A 377 -5.11 10.14 1.01
CA ARG A 377 -5.19 9.63 2.37
C ARG A 377 -5.91 8.29 2.37
N PHE A 378 -5.70 7.51 3.43
CA PHE A 378 -6.47 6.31 3.68
C PHE A 378 -7.16 6.42 5.04
N TYR A 379 -8.45 6.13 5.11
CA TYR A 379 -9.28 6.34 6.28
C TYR A 379 -9.87 5.01 6.78
N LYS A 380 -10.00 4.91 8.11
CA LYS A 380 -10.95 4.02 8.77
C LYS A 380 -11.97 4.88 9.52
N LEU A 381 -13.26 4.66 9.27
CA LEU A 381 -14.35 5.27 10.04
C LEU A 381 -15.03 4.22 10.89
N LYS A 382 -15.48 4.63 12.08
CA LYS A 382 -16.37 3.88 12.96
C LYS A 382 -17.76 3.70 12.33
N PRO A 383 -18.61 2.80 12.84
CA PRO A 383 -19.98 2.60 12.35
C PRO A 383 -20.85 3.86 12.30
N ASN A 384 -20.58 4.85 13.16
CA ASN A 384 -21.26 6.15 13.21
C ASN A 384 -20.69 7.21 12.24
N GLY A 385 -19.66 6.88 11.45
CA GLY A 385 -19.03 7.79 10.50
C GLY A 385 -17.92 8.66 11.09
N GLU A 386 -17.59 8.54 12.38
CA GLU A 386 -16.44 9.22 12.99
C GLU A 386 -15.13 8.59 12.53
N VAL A 387 -14.08 9.40 12.45
CA VAL A 387 -12.74 8.91 12.10
C VAL A 387 -12.16 8.07 13.24
N ALA A 388 -11.82 6.82 12.95
CA ALA A 388 -11.05 5.97 13.85
C ALA A 388 -9.55 6.24 13.71
N TRP A 389 -9.04 6.23 12.47
CA TRP A 389 -7.67 6.65 12.15
C TRP A 389 -7.56 7.09 10.69
N VAL A 390 -6.48 7.82 10.40
CA VAL A 390 -6.09 8.24 9.05
C VAL A 390 -4.63 7.90 8.82
N TYR A 391 -4.32 7.36 7.66
CA TYR A 391 -2.97 7.15 7.17
C TYR A 391 -2.67 8.14 6.04
N GLU A 392 -1.59 8.90 6.20
CA GLU A 392 -1.10 9.88 5.22
C GLU A 392 -0.14 9.21 4.24
N LEU A 393 -0.40 9.34 2.94
CA LEU A 393 0.41 8.69 1.90
C LEU A 393 1.61 9.56 1.49
N GLY A 394 2.82 9.05 1.76
CA GLY A 394 4.09 9.62 1.28
C GLY A 394 4.63 10.79 2.10
N ASP A 395 5.86 11.19 1.83
CA ASP A 395 6.50 12.41 2.35
C ASP A 395 6.48 13.54 1.30
N GLU A 396 6.87 14.76 1.69
CA GLU A 396 6.85 15.92 0.78
C GLU A 396 7.69 15.74 -0.48
N ALA A 397 8.87 15.13 -0.35
CA ALA A 397 9.78 14.88 -1.46
C ALA A 397 9.14 13.93 -2.49
N ARG A 398 8.53 12.85 -2.00
CA ARG A 398 7.75 11.90 -2.81
C ARG A 398 6.58 12.62 -3.46
N LEU A 399 5.78 13.38 -2.70
CA LEU A 399 4.63 14.13 -3.24
C LEU A 399 5.04 15.10 -4.37
N LYS A 400 6.22 15.73 -4.27
CA LYS A 400 6.76 16.60 -5.33
C LYS A 400 7.09 15.82 -6.59
N LEU A 401 7.87 14.74 -6.49
CA LEU A 401 8.21 13.88 -7.63
C LEU A 401 6.95 13.42 -8.39
N HIS A 402 5.93 12.98 -7.67
CA HIS A 402 4.67 12.52 -8.27
C HIS A 402 3.92 13.62 -9.01
N ARG A 403 3.85 14.84 -8.47
CA ARG A 403 3.22 15.97 -9.18
C ARG A 403 3.94 16.27 -10.49
N ASP A 404 5.26 16.14 -10.52
CA ASP A 404 6.03 16.36 -11.74
C ASP A 404 5.78 15.24 -12.78
N MET A 405 5.66 13.99 -12.33
CA MET A 405 5.25 12.86 -13.17
C MET A 405 3.82 13.01 -13.72
N GLU A 406 2.87 13.43 -12.89
CA GLU A 406 1.49 13.73 -13.31
C GLU A 406 1.44 14.86 -14.34
N LYS A 407 2.21 15.94 -14.15
CA LYS A 407 2.33 17.05 -15.12
C LYS A 407 2.87 16.57 -16.46
N ARG A 408 3.82 15.63 -16.43
CA ARG A 408 4.39 14.96 -17.61
C ARG A 408 3.49 13.86 -18.18
N GLY A 409 2.29 13.65 -17.65
CA GLY A 409 1.37 12.61 -18.12
C GLY A 409 1.92 11.19 -17.99
N LEU A 410 2.91 10.96 -17.10
CA LEU A 410 3.53 9.65 -16.88
C LEU A 410 2.58 8.67 -16.16
N ILE A 411 1.67 9.21 -15.34
CA ILE A 411 0.76 8.47 -14.47
C ILE A 411 -0.61 9.17 -14.42
N PRO A 412 -1.71 8.47 -14.11
CA PRO A 412 -2.99 9.12 -13.83
C PRO A 412 -2.84 10.09 -12.66
N ARG A 413 -3.62 11.18 -12.67
CA ARG A 413 -3.68 12.07 -11.51
C ARG A 413 -4.25 11.31 -10.32
N GLY A 414 -3.57 11.32 -9.18
CA GLY A 414 -4.18 10.95 -7.90
C GLY A 414 -3.44 9.94 -7.03
N GLY A 415 -4.21 9.30 -6.17
CA GLY A 415 -3.79 8.52 -5.01
C GLY A 415 -4.42 7.13 -5.02
N VAL A 416 -5.27 6.85 -4.03
CA VAL A 416 -5.83 5.51 -3.85
C VAL A 416 -7.07 5.33 -4.72
N TYR A 417 -6.97 4.40 -5.68
CA TYR A 417 -8.08 3.97 -6.54
C TYR A 417 -8.57 2.56 -6.21
N SER A 418 -7.73 1.76 -5.56
CA SER A 418 -8.09 0.43 -5.10
C SER A 418 -9.05 0.51 -3.92
N SER A 419 -9.95 -0.47 -3.84
CA SER A 419 -10.71 -0.75 -2.62
C SER A 419 -9.81 -1.52 -1.66
N ALA A 420 -10.11 -1.44 -0.36
CA ALA A 420 -9.32 -2.15 0.64
C ALA A 420 -9.61 -3.66 0.59
N LEU A 421 -8.63 -4.51 0.86
CA LEU A 421 -8.88 -5.85 1.40
C LEU A 421 -8.65 -5.78 2.91
N VAL A 422 -9.70 -6.06 3.68
CA VAL A 422 -9.67 -6.04 5.14
C VAL A 422 -9.69 -7.46 5.69
N THR A 423 -8.79 -7.73 6.61
CA THR A 423 -8.64 -9.01 7.31
C THR A 423 -8.90 -8.81 8.80
N ASP A 424 -8.81 -9.88 9.60
CA ASP A 424 -8.90 -9.80 11.06
C ASP A 424 -8.01 -8.68 11.66
N SER A 425 -6.81 -8.49 11.13
CA SER A 425 -5.76 -7.70 11.74
C SER A 425 -5.08 -6.70 10.80
N SER A 426 -5.36 -6.75 9.49
CA SER A 426 -4.67 -5.91 8.49
C SER A 426 -5.60 -5.33 7.44
N VAL A 427 -5.19 -4.19 6.91
CA VAL A 427 -5.83 -3.50 5.78
C VAL A 427 -4.80 -3.40 4.65
N TYR A 428 -5.16 -3.95 3.48
CA TYR A 428 -4.34 -3.94 2.29
C TYR A 428 -4.96 -3.04 1.23
N PHE A 429 -4.17 -2.21 0.59
CA PHE A 429 -4.61 -1.37 -0.54
C PHE A 429 -3.40 -0.94 -1.36
N SER A 430 -3.66 -0.34 -2.52
CA SER A 430 -2.65 0.19 -3.43
C SER A 430 -2.99 1.57 -3.97
N ASP A 431 -1.98 2.28 -4.47
CA ASP A 431 -2.15 3.58 -5.12
C ASP A 431 -1.69 3.58 -6.58
N VAL A 432 -2.13 4.59 -7.35
CA VAL A 432 -1.67 4.80 -8.74
C VAL A 432 -0.18 5.18 -8.83
N LYS A 433 0.51 5.24 -7.69
CA LYS A 433 1.96 5.41 -7.63
C LYS A 433 2.70 4.08 -7.60
N GLY A 434 1.97 2.97 -7.82
CA GLY A 434 2.53 1.64 -7.93
C GLY A 434 2.93 1.05 -6.59
N VAL A 435 2.37 1.53 -5.48
CA VAL A 435 2.69 1.05 -4.14
C VAL A 435 1.57 0.20 -3.60
N ALA A 436 1.93 -0.99 -3.10
CA ALA A 436 1.08 -1.82 -2.27
C ALA A 436 1.39 -1.55 -0.79
N TYR A 437 0.36 -1.39 0.04
CA TYR A 437 0.47 -1.10 1.47
C TYR A 437 -0.19 -2.20 2.30
N CYS A 438 0.34 -2.39 3.51
CA CYS A 438 -0.32 -3.10 4.60
C CYS A 438 -0.29 -2.24 5.86
N LEU A 439 -1.47 -1.97 6.40
CA LEU A 439 -1.66 -1.28 7.67
C LEU A 439 -2.19 -2.25 8.72
N ASP A 440 -1.85 -1.99 9.97
CA ASP A 440 -2.53 -2.56 11.12
C ASP A 440 -4.00 -2.07 11.16
N ARG A 441 -4.97 -3.01 11.23
CA ARG A 441 -6.39 -2.67 11.15
C ARG A 441 -6.88 -1.81 12.33
N ALA A 442 -6.35 -2.05 13.52
CA ALA A 442 -6.78 -1.33 14.72
C ALA A 442 -6.21 0.09 14.75
N THR A 443 -4.93 0.26 14.40
CA THR A 443 -4.18 1.49 14.64
C THR A 443 -3.87 2.31 13.39
N GLY A 444 -3.99 1.75 12.19
CA GLY A 444 -3.59 2.41 10.94
C GLY A 444 -2.08 2.50 10.71
N VAL A 445 -1.26 1.91 11.59
CA VAL A 445 0.20 1.93 11.47
C VAL A 445 0.65 1.06 10.29
N GLU A 446 1.51 1.62 9.42
CA GLU A 446 2.15 0.89 8.31
C GLU A 446 2.97 -0.29 8.85
N ARG A 447 2.59 -1.50 8.46
CA ARG A 447 3.34 -2.73 8.73
C ARG A 447 4.43 -2.94 7.67
N TRP A 448 4.07 -2.75 6.41
CA TRP A 448 5.00 -2.79 5.28
C TRP A 448 4.39 -2.11 4.05
N LYS A 449 5.25 -1.84 3.06
CA LYS A 449 4.85 -1.44 1.71
C LYS A 449 5.82 -1.98 0.66
N VAL A 450 5.35 -2.12 -0.58
CA VAL A 450 6.13 -2.55 -1.73
C VAL A 450 5.95 -1.53 -2.85
N ASP A 451 7.04 -0.92 -3.31
CA ASP A 451 7.03 0.08 -4.38
C ASP A 451 7.48 -0.56 -5.71
N SER A 452 6.57 -0.71 -6.66
CA SER A 452 6.84 -1.33 -7.97
C SER A 452 7.68 -0.47 -8.91
N ARG A 453 8.06 0.74 -8.49
CA ARG A 453 8.93 1.64 -9.25
C ARG A 453 10.35 1.73 -8.67
N ALA A 454 10.57 1.18 -7.47
CA ALA A 454 11.90 1.15 -6.88
C ALA A 454 12.80 0.19 -7.65
N ASP A 455 14.07 0.53 -7.84
CA ASP A 455 15.03 -0.27 -8.62
C ASP A 455 15.16 -1.71 -8.13
N VAL A 456 14.89 -1.96 -6.84
CA VAL A 456 14.92 -3.30 -6.22
C VAL A 456 13.71 -4.18 -6.60
N PHE A 457 12.68 -3.61 -7.23
CA PHE A 457 11.50 -4.35 -7.64
C PHE A 457 11.73 -5.07 -8.98
N PRO A 458 11.47 -6.39 -9.08
CA PRO A 458 11.63 -7.11 -10.35
C PRO A 458 10.69 -6.56 -11.43
N GLY A 459 11.25 -6.04 -12.53
CA GLY A 459 10.46 -5.37 -13.57
C GLY A 459 10.01 -3.96 -13.19
N ALA A 460 10.79 -3.27 -12.35
CA ALA A 460 10.57 -1.86 -12.03
C ALA A 460 10.46 -1.02 -13.30
N HIS A 461 9.43 -0.17 -13.34
CA HIS A 461 9.19 0.72 -14.45
C HIS A 461 8.57 2.02 -13.94
N GLN A 462 9.03 3.16 -14.46
CA GLN A 462 8.59 4.49 -13.99
C GLN A 462 7.08 4.72 -14.14
N ALA A 463 6.46 4.08 -15.14
CA ALA A 463 5.02 4.16 -15.40
C ALA A 463 4.19 3.09 -14.66
N ASN A 464 4.79 2.27 -13.77
CA ASN A 464 4.04 1.23 -13.05
C ASN A 464 2.95 1.85 -12.15
N VAL A 465 1.71 1.46 -12.33
CA VAL A 465 0.56 1.86 -11.50
C VAL A 465 -0.12 0.63 -10.90
N MET A 466 -0.81 0.80 -9.78
CA MET A 466 -1.68 -0.25 -9.20
C MET A 466 -3.07 0.35 -8.94
N MET A 467 -4.02 0.01 -9.79
CA MET A 467 -5.43 0.43 -9.67
C MET A 467 -6.32 -0.71 -9.20
N ALA A 468 -5.97 -1.94 -9.55
CA ALA A 468 -6.67 -3.14 -9.13
C ALA A 468 -6.68 -3.28 -7.60
N SER A 469 -7.80 -3.76 -7.07
CA SER A 469 -7.94 -3.99 -5.63
C SER A 469 -7.27 -5.32 -5.25
N PRO A 470 -6.64 -5.41 -4.06
CA PRO A 470 -6.04 -6.66 -3.61
C PRO A 470 -7.09 -7.73 -3.30
N VAL A 471 -6.73 -8.98 -3.54
CA VAL A 471 -7.54 -10.16 -3.15
C VAL A 471 -6.72 -11.13 -2.31
N TRP A 472 -7.41 -11.87 -1.43
CA TRP A 472 -6.80 -12.94 -0.67
C TRP A 472 -6.81 -14.23 -1.48
N ALA A 473 -5.66 -14.86 -1.68
CA ALA A 473 -5.54 -16.12 -2.40
C ALA A 473 -4.43 -16.99 -1.79
N ASP A 474 -4.76 -18.23 -1.45
CA ASP A 474 -3.80 -19.23 -0.94
C ASP A 474 -2.84 -18.69 0.17
N GLY A 475 -3.42 -18.04 1.17
CA GLY A 475 -2.67 -17.48 2.31
C GLY A 475 -1.79 -16.26 1.97
N LYS A 476 -1.95 -15.68 0.79
CA LYS A 476 -1.21 -14.52 0.28
C LYS A 476 -2.17 -13.38 -0.04
N VAL A 477 -1.61 -12.18 -0.16
CA VAL A 477 -2.33 -11.02 -0.69
C VAL A 477 -1.87 -10.79 -2.12
N VAL A 478 -2.77 -10.90 -3.08
CA VAL A 478 -2.51 -10.72 -4.50
C VAL A 478 -2.81 -9.29 -4.90
N PHE A 479 -1.84 -8.64 -5.53
CA PHE A 479 -1.95 -7.31 -6.13
C PHE A 479 -1.72 -7.42 -7.64
N ALA A 480 -2.36 -6.53 -8.41
CA ALA A 480 -2.16 -6.43 -9.84
C ALA A 480 -1.90 -4.98 -10.26
N GLY A 481 -1.16 -4.81 -11.35
CA GLY A 481 -0.76 -3.50 -11.86
C GLY A 481 0.12 -3.61 -13.10
N GLY A 482 0.97 -2.61 -13.29
CA GLY A 482 1.94 -2.59 -14.38
C GLY A 482 2.05 -1.23 -15.04
N ALA A 483 2.82 -1.17 -16.11
CA ALA A 483 3.12 0.08 -16.78
C ALA A 483 1.90 0.63 -17.53
N LEU A 484 1.49 1.86 -17.22
CA LEU A 484 0.47 2.57 -17.98
C LEU A 484 1.13 3.51 -19.00
N GLU A 485 1.35 3.01 -20.21
CA GLU A 485 2.09 3.76 -21.25
C GLU A 485 1.20 4.46 -22.27
N HIS A 486 -0.13 4.42 -22.14
CA HIS A 486 -1.08 4.90 -23.16
C HIS A 486 -0.79 6.33 -23.67
N SER A 487 -0.44 7.27 -22.79
CA SER A 487 -0.14 8.67 -23.12
C SER A 487 1.32 8.98 -23.42
N GLN A 488 2.26 8.10 -23.08
CA GLN A 488 3.69 8.37 -23.17
C GLN A 488 4.17 8.70 -24.59
N PRO A 489 3.67 8.03 -25.65
CA PRO A 489 4.14 8.28 -27.01
C PRO A 489 3.78 9.68 -27.55
N ARG A 490 3.01 10.49 -26.80
CA ARG A 490 2.80 11.91 -27.12
C ARG A 490 4.04 12.78 -26.83
N PHE A 491 4.97 12.29 -26.02
CA PHE A 491 6.21 12.98 -25.66
C PHE A 491 7.35 12.50 -26.57
N PRO A 492 7.94 13.39 -27.41
CA PRO A 492 8.96 13.00 -28.38
C PRO A 492 10.18 12.30 -27.79
N GLU A 493 10.54 12.60 -26.54
CA GLU A 493 11.66 12.00 -25.82
C GLU A 493 11.38 10.58 -25.31
N TYR A 494 10.12 10.13 -25.28
CA TYR A 494 9.77 8.81 -24.80
C TYR A 494 9.91 7.77 -25.90
N GLU A 495 10.87 6.86 -25.75
CA GLU A 495 11.06 5.75 -26.69
C GLU A 495 10.05 4.63 -26.44
N CYS A 496 8.83 4.79 -26.98
CA CYS A 496 7.75 3.82 -26.83
C CYS A 496 8.06 2.43 -27.41
N CYS A 497 7.58 1.36 -26.79
CA CYS A 497 7.08 1.25 -25.40
C CYS A 497 7.61 -0.06 -24.82
N TYR A 498 7.91 -0.10 -23.53
CA TYR A 498 8.68 -1.18 -22.91
C TYR A 498 8.21 -1.56 -21.50
N GLY A 499 6.99 -1.16 -21.14
CA GLY A 499 6.31 -1.56 -19.92
C GLY A 499 5.57 -2.89 -20.03
N ARG A 500 5.25 -3.48 -18.88
CA ARG A 500 4.45 -4.72 -18.78
C ARG A 500 3.44 -4.66 -17.64
N GLY A 501 2.29 -5.30 -17.86
CA GLY A 501 1.35 -5.71 -16.82
C GLY A 501 1.95 -6.77 -15.90
N PHE A 502 1.50 -6.83 -14.64
CA PHE A 502 1.88 -7.91 -13.73
C PHE A 502 0.78 -8.24 -12.71
N VAL A 503 0.86 -9.45 -12.18
CA VAL A 503 0.18 -9.90 -10.97
C VAL A 503 1.22 -10.43 -10.00
N MET A 504 1.15 -10.06 -8.73
CA MET A 504 2.09 -10.51 -7.71
C MET A 504 1.36 -10.96 -6.45
N ALA A 505 1.86 -12.03 -5.82
CA ALA A 505 1.44 -12.42 -4.49
C ALA A 505 2.49 -12.00 -3.47
N LEU A 506 2.03 -11.32 -2.43
CA LEU A 506 2.85 -10.88 -1.31
C LEU A 506 2.57 -11.73 -0.08
N ASN A 507 3.63 -11.98 0.69
CA ASN A 507 3.51 -12.51 2.03
C ASN A 507 2.81 -11.46 2.93
N PRO A 508 1.64 -11.80 3.53
CA PRO A 508 0.86 -10.84 4.31
C PRO A 508 1.62 -10.24 5.51
N LYS A 509 2.62 -10.98 6.03
CA LYS A 509 3.37 -10.59 7.23
C LYS A 509 4.41 -9.50 6.99
N ASN A 510 5.04 -9.48 5.82
CA ASN A 510 6.23 -8.66 5.58
C ASN A 510 6.32 -8.07 4.18
N GLY A 511 5.33 -8.29 3.31
CA GLY A 511 5.32 -7.75 1.96
C GLY A 511 6.35 -8.38 1.01
N ARG A 512 7.05 -9.45 1.41
CA ARG A 512 7.96 -10.13 0.48
C ARG A 512 7.16 -10.74 -0.66
N ILE A 513 7.63 -10.52 -1.89
CA ILE A 513 7.08 -11.16 -3.08
C ILE A 513 7.28 -12.67 -2.94
N ALA A 514 6.18 -13.41 -2.87
CA ALA A 514 6.19 -14.87 -2.88
C ALA A 514 6.34 -15.39 -4.31
N TRP A 515 5.60 -14.77 -5.23
CA TRP A 515 5.74 -14.95 -6.67
C TRP A 515 5.25 -13.69 -7.40
N LYS A 516 5.71 -13.53 -8.64
CA LYS A 516 5.27 -12.47 -9.55
C LYS A 516 5.19 -13.04 -10.96
N TYR A 517 4.06 -12.81 -11.61
CA TYR A 517 3.80 -13.12 -13.00
C TYR A 517 3.80 -11.81 -13.78
N ASP A 518 4.65 -11.70 -14.79
CA ASP A 518 4.66 -10.58 -15.73
C ASP A 518 3.92 -11.00 -17.01
N VAL A 519 3.03 -10.13 -17.50
CA VAL A 519 2.18 -10.40 -18.67
C VAL A 519 3.03 -10.39 -19.95
N GLY A 520 2.87 -11.41 -20.80
CA GLY A 520 3.52 -11.50 -22.11
C GLY A 520 5.03 -11.79 -22.05
N PRO A 521 5.77 -11.72 -23.16
CA PRO A 521 7.23 -11.80 -23.16
C PRO A 521 7.88 -10.46 -22.78
N PRO A 522 9.17 -10.44 -22.36
CA PRO A 522 9.88 -9.20 -22.07
C PRO A 522 10.06 -8.33 -23.33
N PRO A 523 9.90 -7.00 -23.25
CA PRO A 523 10.12 -6.10 -24.37
C PRO A 523 11.60 -6.06 -24.74
N ILE A 524 11.85 -5.98 -26.05
CA ILE A 524 13.18 -5.80 -26.62
C ILE A 524 13.26 -4.47 -27.35
N LYS A 525 14.48 -3.93 -27.48
CA LYS A 525 14.74 -2.84 -28.42
C LYS A 525 14.74 -3.38 -29.84
N PHE A 526 13.96 -2.78 -30.72
CA PHE A 526 13.93 -3.14 -32.13
C PHE A 526 15.11 -2.52 -32.87
N SER A 527 15.74 -3.33 -33.73
CA SER A 527 16.71 -2.88 -34.72
C SER A 527 16.42 -3.61 -36.05
N PRO A 528 15.99 -2.91 -37.11
CA PRO A 528 15.50 -1.52 -37.10
C PRO A 528 14.17 -1.35 -36.32
N PRO A 529 13.76 -0.12 -35.95
CA PRO A 529 12.45 0.16 -35.35
C PRO A 529 11.27 -0.33 -36.20
N ILE A 530 10.15 -0.65 -35.57
CA ILE A 530 8.91 -1.06 -36.26
C ILE A 530 8.12 0.20 -36.61
N THR A 531 7.62 0.25 -37.85
CA THR A 531 6.77 1.35 -38.32
C THR A 531 5.37 0.84 -38.65
N MET A 532 4.33 1.49 -38.11
CA MET A 532 2.93 1.24 -38.46
C MET A 532 2.32 2.48 -39.11
N ARG A 533 1.57 2.28 -40.19
CA ARG A 533 0.80 3.34 -40.87
C ARG A 533 -0.67 3.23 -40.50
N THR A 534 -1.27 4.34 -40.11
CA THR A 534 -2.69 4.43 -39.74
C THR A 534 -3.31 5.64 -40.42
N SER A 535 -4.63 5.81 -40.28
CA SER A 535 -5.30 7.06 -40.67
C SER A 535 -4.76 8.29 -39.93
N ARG A 536 -4.10 8.17 -38.77
CA ARG A 536 -3.45 9.29 -38.06
C ARG A 536 -1.98 9.51 -38.43
N GLY A 537 -1.49 8.85 -39.48
CA GLY A 537 -0.11 8.97 -39.95
C GLY A 537 0.78 7.79 -39.55
N VAL A 538 2.09 8.06 -39.52
CA VAL A 538 3.15 7.07 -39.30
C VAL A 538 3.54 7.03 -37.82
N HIS A 539 3.57 5.83 -37.24
CA HIS A 539 3.93 5.59 -35.84
C HIS A 539 5.15 4.70 -35.77
N VAL A 540 6.17 5.14 -35.05
CA VAL A 540 7.46 4.43 -34.93
C VAL A 540 7.61 3.90 -33.51
N PHE A 541 7.82 2.59 -33.41
CA PHE A 541 8.04 1.87 -32.15
C PHE A 541 9.49 1.43 -32.06
N LYS A 542 10.17 1.85 -30.99
CA LYS A 542 11.57 1.49 -30.72
C LYS A 542 11.68 0.26 -29.82
N TYR A 543 10.64 -0.05 -29.05
CA TYR A 543 10.59 -1.21 -28.16
C TYR A 543 9.26 -1.95 -28.28
N GLY A 544 9.28 -3.24 -27.94
CA GLY A 544 8.08 -4.03 -27.71
C GLY A 544 8.35 -5.54 -27.59
N PRO A 545 7.31 -6.35 -27.34
CA PRO A 545 5.95 -5.91 -27.06
C PRO A 545 5.81 -5.26 -25.68
N SER A 546 4.96 -4.23 -25.58
CA SER A 546 4.52 -3.66 -24.30
C SER A 546 3.07 -4.01 -24.07
N THR A 547 2.79 -4.77 -23.02
CA THR A 547 1.42 -5.08 -22.56
C THR A 547 1.10 -4.14 -21.40
N SER A 548 0.04 -3.36 -21.50
CA SER A 548 -0.32 -2.36 -20.49
C SER A 548 -0.71 -3.00 -19.14
N SER A 549 -0.90 -2.17 -18.11
CA SER A 549 -1.17 -2.57 -16.73
C SER A 549 -2.38 -3.51 -16.59
N VAL A 550 -2.30 -4.49 -15.68
CA VAL A 550 -3.48 -5.23 -15.22
C VAL A 550 -4.26 -4.32 -14.27
N TRP A 551 -5.28 -3.64 -14.79
CA TRP A 551 -6.00 -2.58 -14.07
C TRP A 551 -7.31 -3.04 -13.42
N SER A 552 -7.82 -4.23 -13.77
CA SER A 552 -8.99 -4.84 -13.15
C SER A 552 -8.60 -5.72 -11.95
N THR A 553 -9.51 -5.84 -10.98
CA THR A 553 -9.30 -6.66 -9.78
C THR A 553 -9.30 -8.16 -10.16
N PRO A 554 -8.28 -8.95 -9.75
CA PRO A 554 -8.28 -10.39 -9.96
C PRO A 554 -9.38 -11.10 -9.16
N SER A 555 -9.71 -12.35 -9.53
CA SER A 555 -10.48 -13.28 -8.71
C SER A 555 -9.68 -14.54 -8.40
N TYR A 556 -10.13 -15.30 -7.41
CA TYR A 556 -9.47 -16.52 -6.96
C TYR A 556 -10.48 -17.65 -6.76
N ASP A 557 -10.13 -18.81 -7.31
CA ASP A 557 -10.83 -20.06 -7.06
C ASP A 557 -9.98 -20.99 -6.20
N ARG A 558 -10.54 -21.42 -5.06
CA ARG A 558 -9.86 -22.33 -4.15
C ARG A 558 -9.79 -23.75 -4.68
N GLU A 559 -10.77 -24.19 -5.46
CA GLU A 559 -10.83 -25.58 -5.92
C GLU A 559 -9.74 -25.85 -6.97
N THR A 560 -9.58 -24.97 -7.94
CA THR A 560 -8.51 -25.07 -8.95
C THR A 560 -7.18 -24.47 -8.51
N GLN A 561 -7.13 -23.77 -7.36
CA GLN A 561 -5.97 -22.99 -6.89
C GLN A 561 -5.49 -22.00 -7.97
N SER A 562 -6.42 -21.25 -8.54
CA SER A 562 -6.15 -20.35 -9.67
C SER A 562 -6.56 -18.93 -9.35
N VAL A 563 -5.70 -17.98 -9.72
CA VAL A 563 -6.01 -16.56 -9.79
C VAL A 563 -6.32 -16.22 -11.24
N PHE A 564 -7.45 -15.56 -11.49
CA PHE A 564 -7.90 -15.13 -12.81
C PHE A 564 -7.88 -13.61 -12.91
N PHE A 565 -7.44 -13.08 -14.05
CA PHE A 565 -7.44 -11.64 -14.29
C PHE A 565 -7.55 -11.32 -15.79
N GLY A 566 -8.13 -10.16 -16.09
CA GLY A 566 -8.18 -9.60 -17.43
C GLY A 566 -6.97 -8.72 -17.71
N THR A 567 -6.45 -8.73 -18.94
CA THR A 567 -5.32 -7.90 -19.36
C THR A 567 -5.76 -6.74 -20.24
N ASP A 568 -4.91 -5.72 -20.22
CA ASP A 568 -5.02 -4.55 -21.07
C ASP A 568 -4.38 -4.79 -22.45
N ILE A 569 -4.33 -3.75 -23.27
CA ILE A 569 -3.90 -3.79 -24.67
C ILE A 569 -2.39 -3.69 -24.84
N HIS A 570 -1.91 -3.81 -26.08
CA HIS A 570 -0.51 -3.52 -26.41
C HIS A 570 -0.28 -2.02 -26.66
N ASN A 571 0.59 -1.37 -25.89
CA ASN A 571 1.02 -0.01 -26.22
C ASN A 571 2.10 0.04 -27.31
N SER A 572 2.80 -1.08 -27.54
CA SER A 572 3.68 -1.32 -28.69
C SER A 572 3.56 -2.76 -29.20
N PRO A 573 3.74 -2.99 -30.51
CA PRO A 573 3.59 -4.32 -31.10
C PRO A 573 4.73 -5.26 -30.70
N ARG A 574 4.55 -6.59 -30.87
CA ARG A 574 5.69 -7.51 -30.98
C ARG A 574 6.32 -7.40 -32.37
N LYS A 575 7.57 -7.84 -32.53
CA LYS A 575 8.24 -7.94 -33.84
C LYS A 575 7.73 -9.15 -34.62
N PRO A 576 7.06 -8.98 -35.78
CA PRO A 576 6.74 -10.10 -36.65
C PRO A 576 7.99 -10.83 -37.12
N THR A 577 7.89 -12.15 -37.25
CA THR A 577 8.93 -13.03 -37.81
C THR A 577 8.35 -13.79 -39.01
N ALA A 578 9.19 -14.47 -39.78
CA ALA A 578 8.72 -15.32 -40.88
C ALA A 578 7.76 -16.41 -40.36
N ASP A 579 8.07 -17.01 -39.22
CA ASP A 579 7.28 -18.08 -38.61
C ASP A 579 6.05 -17.59 -37.84
N ASP A 580 6.05 -16.32 -37.40
CA ASP A 580 4.94 -15.71 -36.68
C ASP A 580 4.72 -14.27 -37.17
N PRO A 581 3.80 -14.06 -38.13
CA PRO A 581 3.55 -12.76 -38.72
C PRO A 581 2.74 -11.82 -37.80
N ARG A 582 2.30 -12.27 -36.61
CA ARG A 582 1.47 -11.47 -35.71
C ARG A 582 2.24 -10.26 -35.17
N ASN A 583 1.58 -9.11 -35.04
CA ASN A 583 2.16 -7.93 -34.36
C ASN A 583 1.69 -7.77 -32.91
N TYR A 584 0.97 -8.77 -32.37
CA TYR A 584 0.46 -8.84 -31.00
C TYR A 584 0.90 -10.14 -30.33
N THR A 585 0.75 -10.23 -29.01
CA THR A 585 0.92 -11.49 -28.24
C THR A 585 -0.44 -12.00 -27.81
N GLU A 586 -0.53 -13.28 -27.43
CA GLU A 586 -1.79 -13.85 -26.90
C GLU A 586 -2.18 -13.26 -25.53
N HIS A 587 -1.25 -12.62 -24.83
CA HIS A 587 -1.44 -12.07 -23.49
C HIS A 587 -2.14 -10.72 -23.45
N SER A 588 -2.42 -10.10 -24.60
CA SER A 588 -3.09 -8.79 -24.67
C SER A 588 -4.58 -8.93 -24.86
N SER A 589 -5.36 -8.10 -24.17
CA SER A 589 -6.82 -8.18 -24.22
C SER A 589 -7.32 -9.60 -23.97
N ALA A 590 -6.79 -10.23 -22.93
CA ALA A 590 -6.95 -11.64 -22.63
C ALA A 590 -7.48 -11.86 -21.21
N VAL A 591 -8.05 -13.02 -20.95
CA VAL A 591 -8.23 -13.56 -19.61
C VAL A 591 -7.13 -14.58 -19.36
N ILE A 592 -6.47 -14.50 -18.22
CA ILE A 592 -5.34 -15.36 -17.86
C ILE A 592 -5.61 -16.04 -16.52
N ALA A 593 -5.24 -17.31 -16.42
CA ALA A 593 -5.18 -18.05 -15.16
C ALA A 593 -3.74 -18.33 -14.76
N VAL A 594 -3.40 -18.03 -13.50
CA VAL A 594 -2.12 -18.43 -12.88
C VAL A 594 -2.36 -19.25 -11.61
N ASP A 595 -1.46 -20.16 -11.29
CA ASP A 595 -1.52 -20.93 -10.05
C ASP A 595 -1.27 -20.03 -8.84
N ALA A 596 -2.20 -20.04 -7.88
CA ALA A 596 -2.13 -19.17 -6.69
C ALA A 596 -0.94 -19.48 -5.77
N ARG A 597 -0.34 -20.68 -5.87
CA ARG A 597 0.76 -21.12 -5.01
C ARG A 597 2.10 -20.56 -5.48
N ASN A 598 2.33 -20.52 -6.79
CA ASN A 598 3.64 -20.21 -7.39
C ASN A 598 3.62 -19.22 -8.56
N GLY A 599 2.45 -18.77 -9.03
CA GLY A 599 2.30 -17.82 -10.13
C GLY A 599 2.54 -18.39 -11.53
N HIS A 600 2.62 -19.71 -11.69
CA HIS A 600 2.77 -20.33 -13.01
C HIS A 600 1.52 -20.13 -13.86
N GLU A 601 1.70 -19.75 -15.12
CA GLU A 601 0.63 -19.66 -16.11
C GLU A 601 -0.01 -21.05 -16.32
N LYS A 602 -1.34 -21.10 -16.27
CA LYS A 602 -2.12 -22.31 -16.57
C LYS A 602 -2.69 -22.24 -17.97
N TRP A 603 -3.35 -21.14 -18.30
CA TRP A 603 -3.92 -20.89 -19.62
C TRP A 603 -4.08 -19.38 -19.86
N VAL A 604 -4.15 -19.03 -21.15
CA VAL A 604 -4.36 -17.67 -21.65
C VAL A 604 -5.42 -17.72 -22.76
N THR A 605 -6.45 -16.89 -22.63
CA THR A 605 -7.52 -16.79 -23.64
C THR A 605 -7.64 -15.35 -24.13
N GLN A 606 -7.13 -15.11 -25.34
CA GLN A 606 -7.21 -13.80 -25.97
C GLN A 606 -8.61 -13.51 -26.54
N VAL A 607 -9.19 -12.37 -26.15
CA VAL A 607 -10.50 -11.91 -26.63
C VAL A 607 -10.36 -11.01 -27.85
N ASN A 608 -9.42 -10.05 -27.82
CA ASN A 608 -9.25 -9.09 -28.92
C ASN A 608 -7.85 -9.18 -29.54
N LYS A 609 -7.77 -9.80 -30.72
CA LYS A 609 -6.55 -9.88 -31.54
C LYS A 609 -6.27 -8.52 -32.22
N HIS A 610 -5.01 -8.25 -32.57
CA HIS A 610 -4.57 -7.03 -33.27
C HIS A 610 -4.79 -5.71 -32.52
N ASP A 611 -5.05 -5.75 -31.21
CA ASP A 611 -5.26 -4.55 -30.40
C ASP A 611 -3.94 -3.93 -29.92
N VAL A 612 -3.27 -3.29 -30.87
CA VAL A 612 -2.09 -2.46 -30.64
C VAL A 612 -2.51 -1.01 -30.72
N TRP A 613 -2.46 -0.30 -29.60
CA TRP A 613 -2.98 1.04 -29.49
C TRP A 613 -2.28 1.87 -28.42
N ASN A 614 -2.15 3.16 -28.70
CA ASN A 614 -1.84 4.18 -27.70
C ASN A 614 -2.46 5.51 -28.17
N HIS A 615 -2.27 6.56 -27.39
CA HIS A 615 -2.92 7.85 -27.62
C HIS A 615 -2.49 8.60 -28.90
N THR A 616 -1.49 8.14 -29.65
CA THR A 616 -1.13 8.70 -30.97
C THR A 616 -1.91 8.02 -32.11
N MET A 617 -2.46 6.83 -31.87
CA MET A 617 -3.16 6.01 -32.86
C MET A 617 -4.67 6.31 -32.90
N PRO A 618 -5.39 5.98 -34.00
CA PRO A 618 -6.85 6.08 -34.05
C PRO A 618 -7.50 5.00 -33.16
N GLY A 619 -8.67 5.31 -32.59
CA GLY A 619 -9.45 4.36 -31.78
C GLY A 619 -10.22 3.31 -32.60
N TYR A 620 -10.16 3.41 -33.93
CA TYR A 620 -10.78 2.48 -34.88
C TYR A 620 -9.91 2.38 -36.14
N ASP A 621 -9.76 1.17 -36.65
CA ASP A 621 -9.08 0.85 -37.89
C ASP A 621 -9.99 -0.04 -38.76
N PRO A 622 -10.32 0.35 -40.01
CA PRO A 622 -11.24 -0.43 -40.84
C PRO A 622 -10.82 -1.89 -41.13
N LYS A 623 -9.52 -2.20 -41.03
CA LYS A 623 -8.99 -3.56 -41.25
C LYS A 623 -8.97 -4.39 -39.97
N THR A 624 -8.84 -3.75 -38.81
CA THR A 624 -8.57 -4.44 -37.54
C THR A 624 -9.50 -4.04 -36.40
N GLY A 625 -10.57 -3.30 -36.69
CA GLY A 625 -11.66 -2.97 -35.77
C GLY A 625 -11.35 -1.87 -34.75
N PHE A 626 -12.17 -1.84 -33.70
CA PHE A 626 -12.00 -0.95 -32.55
C PHE A 626 -10.72 -1.26 -31.78
N LYS A 627 -10.15 -0.23 -31.13
CA LYS A 627 -8.92 -0.29 -30.35
C LYS A 627 -9.14 0.07 -28.90
N ASP A 628 -8.21 -0.31 -28.03
CA ASP A 628 -8.37 -0.22 -26.57
C ASP A 628 -9.56 -1.04 -26.08
N GLN A 629 -9.61 -2.30 -26.51
CA GLN A 629 -10.62 -3.30 -26.18
C GLN A 629 -10.09 -4.24 -25.08
N ALA A 630 -9.64 -3.64 -23.97
CA ALA A 630 -9.16 -4.35 -22.80
C ALA A 630 -10.25 -5.21 -22.13
N VAL A 631 -9.84 -6.29 -21.46
CA VAL A 631 -10.71 -7.06 -20.57
C VAL A 631 -10.71 -6.39 -19.20
N GLY A 632 -11.62 -5.44 -19.02
CA GLY A 632 -11.67 -4.55 -17.86
C GLY A 632 -12.49 -5.06 -16.68
N ASP A 633 -13.28 -6.13 -16.85
CA ASP A 633 -14.09 -6.70 -15.77
C ASP A 633 -13.28 -7.64 -14.87
N THR A 634 -13.70 -7.76 -13.61
CA THR A 634 -13.21 -8.82 -12.72
C THR A 634 -13.74 -10.17 -13.20
N PRO A 635 -12.93 -11.20 -13.41
CA PRO A 635 -13.44 -12.51 -13.80
C PRO A 635 -14.35 -13.14 -12.72
N LYS A 636 -15.48 -13.73 -13.13
CA LYS A 636 -16.50 -14.33 -12.27
C LYS A 636 -16.46 -15.85 -12.34
N ILE A 637 -16.30 -16.51 -11.20
CA ILE A 637 -16.31 -17.98 -11.15
C ILE A 637 -17.75 -18.49 -11.02
N LEU A 638 -18.26 -19.19 -12.02
CA LEU A 638 -19.66 -19.60 -12.13
C LEU A 638 -19.80 -21.09 -12.47
N SER A 639 -21.03 -21.60 -12.45
CA SER A 639 -21.38 -22.91 -13.00
C SER A 639 -22.57 -22.78 -13.94
N ILE A 640 -22.45 -23.35 -15.13
CA ILE A 640 -23.48 -23.33 -16.17
C ILE A 640 -23.72 -24.76 -16.70
N GLN A 641 -24.73 -24.95 -17.53
CA GLN A 641 -24.90 -26.19 -18.30
C GLN A 641 -24.23 -26.04 -19.66
N VAL A 642 -23.29 -26.94 -19.98
CA VAL A 642 -22.66 -27.09 -21.30
C VAL A 642 -22.91 -28.52 -21.74
N ASP A 643 -23.59 -28.71 -22.88
CA ASP A 643 -23.91 -30.02 -23.45
C ASP A 643 -24.56 -31.00 -22.44
N GLY A 644 -25.50 -30.48 -21.64
CA GLY A 644 -26.20 -31.25 -20.61
C GLY A 644 -25.39 -31.57 -19.34
N ARG A 645 -24.17 -31.01 -19.20
CA ARG A 645 -23.31 -31.20 -18.03
C ARG A 645 -23.06 -29.88 -17.30
N LYS A 646 -23.17 -29.94 -15.97
CA LYS A 646 -22.79 -28.82 -15.10
C LYS A 646 -21.28 -28.59 -15.21
N THR A 647 -20.90 -27.44 -15.75
CA THR A 647 -19.52 -27.06 -16.05
C THR A 647 -19.17 -25.77 -15.32
N ARG A 648 -18.00 -25.74 -14.67
CA ARG A 648 -17.46 -24.55 -14.01
C ARG A 648 -16.78 -23.65 -15.04
N VAL A 649 -17.08 -22.35 -14.99
CA VAL A 649 -16.62 -21.37 -15.97
C VAL A 649 -16.12 -20.10 -15.31
N VAL A 650 -15.32 -19.35 -16.06
CA VAL A 650 -14.89 -17.99 -15.75
C VAL A 650 -15.58 -17.04 -16.73
N GLY A 651 -16.40 -16.14 -16.21
CA GLY A 651 -17.11 -15.11 -16.97
C GLY A 651 -16.41 -13.75 -16.89
N ALA A 652 -16.26 -13.02 -17.99
CA ALA A 652 -15.69 -11.67 -17.95
C ALA A 652 -16.30 -10.75 -19.03
N GLY A 653 -16.63 -9.52 -18.62
CA GLY A 653 -16.97 -8.43 -19.53
C GLY A 653 -15.74 -7.80 -20.19
N CYS A 654 -15.92 -7.35 -21.44
CA CYS A 654 -14.88 -6.73 -22.24
C CYS A 654 -15.32 -5.37 -22.80
N LYS A 655 -14.37 -4.44 -22.98
CA LYS A 655 -14.62 -3.13 -23.62
C LYS A 655 -15.16 -3.23 -25.05
N ASN A 656 -15.07 -4.41 -25.68
CA ASN A 656 -15.73 -4.67 -26.97
C ASN A 656 -17.25 -4.83 -26.89
N GLY A 657 -17.83 -4.78 -25.69
CA GLY A 657 -19.26 -4.91 -25.43
C GLY A 657 -19.73 -6.34 -25.16
N GLY A 658 -18.83 -7.33 -25.27
CA GLY A 658 -19.15 -8.74 -25.05
C GLY A 658 -18.91 -9.19 -23.60
N PHE A 659 -19.76 -10.09 -23.13
CA PHE A 659 -19.52 -10.89 -21.93
C PHE A 659 -19.18 -12.32 -22.37
N TYR A 660 -18.02 -12.82 -21.96
CA TYR A 660 -17.45 -14.09 -22.43
C TYR A 660 -17.43 -15.12 -21.30
N LEU A 661 -17.74 -16.38 -21.62
CA LEU A 661 -17.65 -17.53 -20.73
C LEU A 661 -16.54 -18.47 -21.20
N MET A 662 -15.62 -18.80 -20.31
CA MET A 662 -14.48 -19.69 -20.57
C MET A 662 -14.51 -20.87 -19.61
N ARG A 663 -14.17 -22.09 -20.04
CA ARG A 663 -14.00 -23.20 -19.10
C ARG A 663 -12.88 -22.89 -18.11
N ILE A 664 -13.09 -23.25 -16.84
CA ILE A 664 -12.17 -22.86 -15.77
C ILE A 664 -10.82 -23.58 -15.84
N ASP A 665 -10.80 -24.78 -16.42
CA ASP A 665 -9.66 -25.70 -16.49
C ASP A 665 -8.70 -25.37 -17.63
N ASP A 666 -9.20 -25.03 -18.81
CA ASP A 666 -8.39 -24.82 -20.02
C ASP A 666 -8.58 -23.45 -20.70
N GLY A 667 -9.52 -22.63 -20.24
CA GLY A 667 -9.79 -21.30 -20.80
C GLY A 667 -10.57 -21.30 -22.12
N THR A 668 -11.03 -22.46 -22.62
CA THR A 668 -11.81 -22.57 -23.86
C THR A 668 -13.09 -21.73 -23.76
N ILE A 669 -13.31 -20.83 -24.71
CA ILE A 669 -14.56 -20.05 -24.79
C ILE A 669 -15.71 -21.00 -25.12
N VAL A 670 -16.72 -21.04 -24.26
CA VAL A 670 -17.93 -21.86 -24.44
C VAL A 670 -19.11 -21.06 -24.98
N ASP A 671 -19.22 -19.78 -24.62
CA ASP A 671 -20.26 -18.89 -25.11
C ASP A 671 -19.85 -17.41 -24.92
N HIS A 672 -20.50 -16.51 -25.65
CA HIS A 672 -20.41 -15.07 -25.40
C HIS A 672 -21.64 -14.33 -25.95
N THR A 673 -21.93 -13.16 -25.38
CA THR A 673 -22.99 -12.30 -25.91
C THR A 673 -22.61 -11.69 -27.27
N PRO A 674 -23.58 -11.35 -28.14
CA PRO A 674 -23.31 -10.65 -29.39
C PRO A 674 -22.55 -9.34 -29.19
N ILE A 675 -21.63 -9.04 -30.12
CA ILE A 675 -20.83 -7.81 -30.14
C ILE A 675 -21.04 -7.03 -31.44
N TYR A 676 -20.89 -5.71 -31.37
CA TYR A 676 -20.89 -4.86 -32.56
C TYR A 676 -19.47 -4.74 -33.15
N THR A 677 -19.30 -5.08 -34.42
CA THR A 677 -18.01 -5.03 -35.12
C THR A 677 -17.99 -4.06 -36.31
N GLY A 678 -19.12 -3.39 -36.58
CA GLY A 678 -19.24 -2.43 -37.67
C GLY A 678 -18.49 -1.11 -37.40
N PRO A 679 -18.48 -0.18 -38.37
CA PRO A 679 -17.81 1.11 -38.22
C PRO A 679 -18.43 1.98 -37.11
N PRO A 680 -17.69 2.93 -36.52
CA PRO A 680 -18.22 3.84 -35.52
C PRO A 680 -19.16 4.87 -36.15
N VAL A 681 -20.44 4.52 -36.25
CA VAL A 681 -21.52 5.36 -36.78
C VAL A 681 -22.50 5.77 -35.68
N ASP A 682 -23.27 6.82 -35.92
CA ASP A 682 -24.41 7.12 -35.06
C ASP A 682 -25.48 6.05 -35.24
N ASN A 683 -26.10 5.62 -34.15
CA ASN A 683 -27.20 4.66 -34.14
C ASN A 683 -26.92 3.40 -34.98
N PRO A 684 -25.84 2.66 -34.68
CA PRO A 684 -25.53 1.44 -35.42
C PRO A 684 -26.67 0.43 -35.30
N LYS A 685 -26.93 -0.31 -36.38
CA LYS A 685 -27.80 -1.47 -36.32
C LYS A 685 -27.06 -2.59 -35.58
N VAL A 686 -27.60 -3.01 -34.44
CA VAL A 686 -27.00 -4.01 -33.56
C VAL A 686 -27.96 -5.17 -33.31
N ASP A 687 -27.42 -6.31 -32.88
CA ASP A 687 -28.23 -7.39 -32.32
C ASP A 687 -28.97 -6.87 -31.07
N PRO A 688 -30.27 -7.17 -30.88
CA PRO A 688 -31.01 -6.73 -29.70
C PRO A 688 -30.37 -7.11 -28.35
N ARG A 689 -29.61 -8.21 -28.29
CA ARG A 689 -28.86 -8.67 -27.10
C ARG A 689 -27.47 -8.04 -26.97
N THR A 690 -27.09 -7.10 -27.84
CA THR A 690 -25.84 -6.35 -27.69
C THR A 690 -25.88 -5.56 -26.39
N LEU A 691 -24.93 -5.82 -25.50
CA LEU A 691 -24.92 -5.26 -24.15
C LEU A 691 -24.41 -3.80 -24.12
N ALA A 692 -23.38 -3.51 -24.90
CA ALA A 692 -22.79 -2.18 -25.00
C ALA A 692 -22.02 -2.00 -26.31
N LEU A 693 -21.82 -0.75 -26.72
CA LEU A 693 -21.10 -0.41 -27.94
C LEU A 693 -19.59 -0.21 -27.67
N PRO A 694 -18.71 -0.80 -28.49
CA PRO A 694 -17.25 -0.72 -28.29
C PRO A 694 -16.70 0.68 -28.55
N SER A 695 -15.69 1.05 -27.78
CA SER A 695 -14.70 2.09 -28.13
C SER A 695 -13.56 2.11 -27.12
N THR A 696 -12.65 3.08 -27.23
CA THR A 696 -11.60 3.33 -26.22
C THR A 696 -12.17 3.71 -24.84
N VAL A 697 -13.47 4.04 -24.74
CA VAL A 697 -14.15 4.35 -23.47
C VAL A 697 -15.40 3.47 -23.26
N GLY A 698 -16.05 3.04 -24.33
CA GLY A 698 -17.30 2.28 -24.31
C GLY A 698 -17.12 0.79 -23.95
N GLY A 699 -18.24 0.06 -24.01
CA GLY A 699 -18.31 -1.37 -23.74
C GLY A 699 -18.59 -1.71 -22.29
N LEU A 700 -18.18 -2.91 -21.90
CA LEU A 700 -18.24 -3.37 -20.51
C LEU A 700 -16.90 -3.08 -19.83
N GLN A 701 -16.93 -2.27 -18.79
CA GLN A 701 -15.74 -1.93 -18.00
C GLN A 701 -15.67 -2.80 -16.74
N THR A 702 -15.10 -2.26 -15.66
CA THR A 702 -15.00 -2.96 -14.39
C THR A 702 -16.34 -3.04 -13.68
N GLY A 703 -16.60 -4.19 -13.05
CA GLY A 703 -17.58 -4.32 -12.00
C GLY A 703 -18.96 -4.80 -12.45
N CYS A 704 -19.01 -5.71 -13.43
CA CYS A 704 -20.18 -6.59 -13.54
C CYS A 704 -20.35 -7.39 -12.23
N ALA A 705 -21.55 -7.89 -11.97
CA ALA A 705 -21.87 -8.66 -10.77
C ALA A 705 -22.62 -9.95 -11.12
N THR A 706 -22.71 -10.89 -10.18
CA THR A 706 -23.50 -12.11 -10.35
C THR A 706 -23.96 -12.66 -9.01
N ASP A 707 -25.16 -13.22 -8.98
CA ASP A 707 -25.71 -13.98 -7.85
C ASP A 707 -25.57 -15.51 -8.04
N GLY A 708 -24.87 -15.93 -9.09
CA GLY A 708 -24.71 -17.32 -9.49
C GLY A 708 -25.78 -17.84 -10.45
N GLN A 709 -26.90 -17.14 -10.62
CA GLN A 709 -27.97 -17.49 -11.57
C GLN A 709 -28.02 -16.53 -12.76
N SER A 710 -27.80 -15.25 -12.50
CA SER A 710 -27.77 -14.18 -13.49
C SER A 710 -26.45 -13.41 -13.41
N VAL A 711 -26.07 -12.82 -14.53
CA VAL A 711 -24.98 -11.84 -14.62
C VAL A 711 -25.60 -10.47 -14.86
N TYR A 712 -25.13 -9.49 -14.09
CA TYR A 712 -25.55 -8.10 -14.16
C TYR A 712 -24.40 -7.29 -14.74
N VAL A 713 -24.59 -6.77 -15.95
CA VAL A 713 -23.55 -6.09 -16.71
C VAL A 713 -23.80 -4.60 -16.75
N ASN A 714 -22.75 -3.81 -16.54
CA ASN A 714 -22.77 -2.36 -16.68
C ASN A 714 -22.34 -1.97 -18.10
N GLY A 715 -23.18 -1.19 -18.80
CA GLY A 715 -22.96 -0.83 -20.20
C GLY A 715 -22.70 0.66 -20.39
N LEU A 716 -21.68 0.99 -21.19
CA LEU A 716 -21.39 2.34 -21.64
C LEU A 716 -21.37 2.41 -23.16
N ASP A 717 -22.24 3.22 -23.75
CA ASP A 717 -22.21 3.46 -25.18
C ASP A 717 -21.54 4.80 -25.46
N VAL A 718 -20.28 4.75 -25.91
CA VAL A 718 -19.49 5.93 -26.26
C VAL A 718 -18.79 5.68 -27.59
N ILE A 719 -19.49 5.81 -28.72
CA ILE A 719 -18.89 5.52 -30.03
C ILE A 719 -17.95 6.65 -30.46
N HIS A 720 -16.65 6.37 -30.55
CA HIS A 720 -15.65 7.33 -31.02
C HIS A 720 -15.44 7.18 -32.55
N LYS A 721 -15.85 8.21 -33.32
CA LYS A 721 -15.81 8.18 -34.80
C LYS A 721 -14.42 8.35 -35.44
N GLY A 722 -13.43 8.81 -34.68
CA GLY A 722 -12.01 8.61 -35.00
C GLY A 722 -11.45 9.16 -36.33
N THR A 723 -11.99 10.20 -36.97
CA THR A 723 -11.37 10.84 -38.15
C THR A 723 -10.39 11.97 -37.77
N HIS A 724 -9.64 12.52 -38.76
CA HIS A 724 -8.62 13.60 -38.67
C HIS A 724 -9.03 14.91 -37.96
N SER A 725 -10.19 14.95 -37.31
CA SER A 725 -10.67 16.12 -36.59
C SER A 725 -9.83 16.38 -35.32
N PRO A 726 -9.42 17.63 -35.05
CA PRO A 726 -8.85 18.02 -33.77
C PRO A 726 -9.85 17.87 -32.61
N LYS A 727 -11.15 17.71 -32.91
CA LYS A 727 -12.17 17.37 -31.91
C LYS A 727 -12.04 15.89 -31.53
N ARG A 728 -11.35 15.61 -30.42
CA ARG A 728 -11.19 14.28 -29.84
C ARG A 728 -12.48 13.67 -29.27
N LEU A 729 -13.61 14.37 -29.30
CA LEU A 729 -14.64 14.16 -28.29
C LEU A 729 -16.05 13.95 -28.83
N THR A 730 -16.68 12.85 -28.41
CA THR A 730 -18.06 12.48 -28.73
C THR A 730 -18.77 12.16 -27.41
N PRO A 731 -19.91 12.78 -27.09
CA PRO A 731 -20.59 12.51 -25.84
C PRO A 731 -21.10 11.05 -25.81
N PRO A 732 -21.33 10.48 -24.61
CA PRO A 732 -21.96 9.18 -24.51
C PRO A 732 -23.31 9.20 -25.23
N THR A 733 -23.64 8.10 -25.91
CA THR A 733 -24.93 7.89 -26.56
C THR A 733 -25.89 7.10 -25.68
N GLY A 734 -25.41 6.36 -24.68
CA GLY A 734 -26.26 5.57 -23.79
C GLY A 734 -25.50 5.00 -22.60
N GLY A 735 -26.27 4.42 -21.68
CA GLY A 735 -25.75 3.67 -20.55
C GLY A 735 -26.86 2.84 -19.91
N ARG A 736 -26.51 1.68 -19.38
CA ARG A 736 -27.50 0.71 -18.89
C ARG A 736 -26.92 -0.23 -17.84
N VAL A 737 -27.83 -0.91 -17.15
CA VAL A 737 -27.54 -2.20 -16.51
C VAL A 737 -28.44 -3.25 -17.15
N THR A 738 -27.87 -4.39 -17.54
CA THR A 738 -28.62 -5.50 -18.13
C THR A 738 -28.44 -6.74 -17.26
N SER A 739 -29.51 -7.49 -17.04
CA SER A 739 -29.44 -8.83 -16.44
C SER A 739 -29.56 -9.88 -17.54
N ILE A 740 -28.62 -10.80 -17.57
CA ILE A 740 -28.60 -11.96 -18.47
C ILE A 740 -28.52 -13.25 -17.65
N SER A 741 -29.00 -14.36 -18.21
CA SER A 741 -28.79 -15.69 -17.63
C SER A 741 -27.29 -16.00 -17.50
N ALA A 742 -26.90 -16.82 -16.52
CA ALA A 742 -25.50 -17.18 -16.31
C ALA A 742 -24.82 -17.83 -17.53
N ASP A 743 -25.59 -18.48 -18.40
CA ASP A 743 -25.12 -19.06 -19.66
C ASP A 743 -25.15 -18.09 -20.85
N THR A 744 -25.45 -16.80 -20.62
CA THR A 744 -25.51 -15.70 -21.62
C THR A 744 -26.58 -15.82 -22.70
N LYS A 745 -27.43 -16.85 -22.67
CA LYS A 745 -28.41 -17.12 -23.74
C LYS A 745 -29.61 -16.20 -23.68
N THR A 746 -30.06 -15.83 -22.48
CA THR A 746 -31.27 -15.05 -22.26
C THR A 746 -30.94 -13.70 -21.65
N GLU A 747 -31.47 -12.63 -22.25
CA GLU A 747 -31.58 -11.34 -21.56
C GLU A 747 -32.84 -11.40 -20.69
N ASN A 748 -32.68 -11.28 -19.37
CA ASN A 748 -33.80 -11.27 -18.43
C ASN A 748 -34.52 -9.92 -18.45
N TRP A 749 -33.74 -8.83 -18.44
CA TRP A 749 -34.22 -7.46 -18.52
C TRP A 749 -33.07 -6.49 -18.82
N ARG A 750 -33.42 -5.30 -19.32
CA ARG A 750 -32.50 -4.15 -19.44
C ARG A 750 -33.06 -2.90 -18.78
N HIS A 751 -32.22 -2.22 -18.03
CA HIS A 751 -32.50 -0.93 -17.41
C HIS A 751 -31.73 0.16 -18.17
N GLU A 752 -32.34 0.69 -19.23
CA GLU A 752 -31.79 1.83 -19.97
C GLU A 752 -31.83 3.09 -19.12
N ARG A 753 -30.70 3.80 -19.02
CA ARG A 753 -30.66 5.08 -18.31
C ARG A 753 -31.26 6.20 -19.16
N PRO A 754 -32.09 7.07 -18.56
CA PRO A 754 -32.60 8.24 -19.26
C PRO A 754 -31.47 9.11 -19.80
N LYS A 755 -31.70 9.74 -20.95
CA LYS A 755 -30.80 10.77 -21.47
C LYS A 755 -30.69 11.91 -20.46
N VAL A 756 -29.48 12.44 -20.29
CA VAL A 756 -29.27 13.66 -19.54
C VAL A 756 -29.43 14.88 -20.45
N PRO A 757 -30.03 15.99 -19.96
CA PRO A 757 -30.31 17.15 -20.80
C PRO A 757 -29.05 17.78 -21.40
N TRP A 758 -27.95 17.78 -20.65
CA TRP A 758 -26.69 18.35 -21.08
C TRP A 758 -25.50 17.79 -20.30
N VAL A 759 -24.32 17.87 -20.91
CA VAL A 759 -23.02 17.65 -20.26
C VAL A 759 -21.97 18.61 -20.81
N GLY A 760 -20.96 18.89 -19.98
CA GLY A 760 -19.86 19.81 -20.30
C GLY A 760 -20.27 21.27 -20.36
N GLY A 761 -19.31 22.17 -20.16
CA GLY A 761 -19.60 23.60 -20.07
C GLY A 761 -20.40 23.95 -18.82
N THR A 762 -21.26 24.98 -18.92
CA THR A 762 -22.22 25.34 -17.86
C THR A 762 -23.64 24.95 -18.26
N LYS A 763 -24.58 25.02 -17.31
CA LYS A 763 -26.01 24.76 -17.58
C LYS A 763 -26.55 25.68 -18.68
N GLU A 764 -26.09 26.93 -18.70
CA GLU A 764 -26.48 27.97 -19.66
C GLU A 764 -25.79 27.77 -21.02
N LYS A 765 -24.54 27.28 -21.01
CA LYS A 765 -23.72 27.06 -22.22
C LYS A 765 -23.13 25.64 -22.22
N PRO A 766 -23.96 24.61 -22.48
CA PRO A 766 -23.47 23.24 -22.48
C PRO A 766 -22.66 22.91 -23.73
N LEU A 767 -21.68 22.02 -23.59
CA LEU A 767 -20.90 21.51 -24.72
C LEU A 767 -21.72 20.51 -25.56
N PHE A 768 -22.52 19.67 -24.89
CA PHE A 768 -23.37 18.67 -25.53
C PHE A 768 -24.75 18.65 -24.87
N ARG A 769 -25.78 18.38 -25.67
CA ARG A 769 -27.17 18.24 -25.23
C ARG A 769 -27.68 16.83 -25.54
N ASN A 770 -28.68 16.38 -24.77
CA ASN A 770 -29.36 15.09 -24.98
C ASN A 770 -28.38 13.90 -25.06
N THR A 771 -27.54 13.75 -24.04
CA THR A 771 -26.46 12.75 -24.01
C THR A 771 -26.84 11.55 -23.17
N GLY A 772 -26.15 10.43 -23.36
CA GLY A 772 -26.30 9.23 -22.55
C GLY A 772 -25.88 9.42 -21.09
N ASP A 773 -26.29 8.47 -20.25
CA ASP A 773 -25.93 8.39 -18.83
C ASP A 773 -25.20 7.07 -18.55
N PRO A 774 -23.87 7.02 -18.77
CA PRO A 774 -23.09 5.79 -18.64
C PRO A 774 -23.12 5.22 -17.22
N VAL A 775 -23.04 3.89 -17.13
CA VAL A 775 -22.82 3.16 -15.88
C VAL A 775 -21.45 2.51 -15.96
N ALA A 776 -20.43 3.09 -15.32
CA ALA A 776 -19.08 2.51 -15.24
C ALA A 776 -18.65 2.15 -13.81
N SER A 777 -19.55 2.32 -12.85
CA SER A 777 -19.33 1.89 -11.48
C SER A 777 -19.58 0.38 -11.37
N GLY A 778 -18.94 -0.25 -10.38
CA GLY A 778 -19.21 -1.65 -10.10
C GLY A 778 -20.59 -1.83 -9.46
N ILE A 779 -21.37 -2.78 -9.98
CA ILE A 779 -22.69 -3.14 -9.47
C ILE A 779 -22.52 -3.91 -8.16
N ALA A 780 -23.26 -3.56 -7.12
CA ALA A 780 -23.34 -4.35 -5.89
C ALA A 780 -24.69 -5.07 -5.83
N LEU A 781 -24.66 -6.36 -5.55
CA LEU A 781 -25.86 -7.17 -5.33
C LEU A 781 -26.00 -7.46 -3.84
N ALA A 782 -27.24 -7.41 -3.36
CA ALA A 782 -27.58 -7.78 -1.99
C ALA A 782 -29.09 -8.06 -1.87
N ASN A 783 -29.47 -9.20 -1.31
CA ASN A 783 -30.87 -9.58 -1.02
C ASN A 783 -31.90 -9.25 -2.13
N GLY A 784 -31.61 -9.62 -3.38
CA GLY A 784 -32.51 -9.36 -4.52
C GLY A 784 -32.53 -7.90 -5.00
N LEU A 785 -31.57 -7.08 -4.59
CA LEU A 785 -31.37 -5.70 -5.03
C LEU A 785 -30.07 -5.56 -5.82
N ALA A 786 -30.06 -4.61 -6.76
CA ALA A 786 -28.87 -4.18 -7.46
C ALA A 786 -28.63 -2.68 -7.26
N PHE A 787 -27.39 -2.30 -6.94
CA PHE A 787 -26.99 -0.93 -6.67
C PHE A 787 -25.85 -0.52 -7.60
N PHE A 788 -25.94 0.66 -8.19
CA PHE A 788 -24.87 1.22 -9.01
C PHE A 788 -24.93 2.75 -9.03
N THR A 789 -23.86 3.38 -9.49
CA THR A 789 -23.82 4.83 -9.72
C THR A 789 -23.71 5.19 -11.19
N THR A 790 -24.29 6.33 -11.56
CA THR A 790 -24.31 6.87 -12.91
C THR A 790 -23.33 8.02 -13.10
N PHE A 791 -22.73 8.12 -14.29
CA PHE A 791 -21.67 9.09 -14.58
C PHE A 791 -22.18 10.50 -14.89
N SER A 792 -23.23 10.60 -15.70
CA SER A 792 -23.70 11.90 -16.18
C SER A 792 -24.74 12.48 -15.23
N SER A 793 -25.68 11.64 -14.78
CA SER A 793 -26.75 12.06 -13.87
C SER A 793 -26.33 12.08 -12.39
N ASN A 794 -25.18 11.47 -12.05
CA ASN A 794 -24.55 11.54 -10.73
C ASN A 794 -25.41 10.98 -9.59
N LYS A 795 -26.04 9.83 -9.83
CA LYS A 795 -26.99 9.22 -8.91
C LYS A 795 -26.47 7.88 -8.42
N LEU A 796 -26.81 7.53 -7.18
CA LEU A 796 -26.99 6.14 -6.76
C LEU A 796 -28.36 5.68 -7.25
N VAL A 797 -28.41 4.53 -7.91
CA VAL A 797 -29.64 3.89 -8.38
C VAL A 797 -29.78 2.54 -7.68
N VAL A 798 -30.99 2.27 -7.20
CA VAL A 798 -31.36 1.00 -6.56
C VAL A 798 -32.44 0.33 -7.38
N LEU A 799 -32.18 -0.88 -7.85
CA LEU A 799 -33.11 -1.68 -8.63
C LEU A 799 -33.57 -2.91 -7.84
N ASP A 800 -34.78 -3.35 -8.16
CA ASP A 800 -35.17 -4.74 -7.95
C ASP A 800 -34.41 -5.61 -8.95
N ALA A 801 -33.57 -6.53 -8.45
CA ALA A 801 -32.65 -7.30 -9.29
C ALA A 801 -33.36 -8.35 -10.17
N LYS A 802 -34.60 -8.72 -9.84
CA LYS A 802 -35.40 -9.66 -10.62
C LYS A 802 -36.05 -9.00 -11.83
N THR A 803 -36.50 -7.75 -11.67
CA THR A 803 -37.32 -7.06 -12.68
C THR A 803 -36.61 -5.91 -13.39
N GLY A 804 -35.48 -5.42 -12.85
CA GLY A 804 -34.79 -4.22 -13.35
C GLY A 804 -35.51 -2.91 -13.05
N ARG A 805 -36.60 -2.94 -12.27
CA ARG A 805 -37.39 -1.76 -11.92
C ARG A 805 -36.63 -0.89 -10.92
N SER A 806 -36.58 0.42 -11.19
CA SER A 806 -36.03 1.40 -10.25
C SER A 806 -36.90 1.54 -9.01
N LEU A 807 -36.30 1.36 -7.84
CA LEU A 807 -36.94 1.51 -6.53
C LEU A 807 -36.57 2.84 -5.88
N LYS A 808 -35.34 3.33 -6.11
CA LYS A 808 -34.83 4.58 -5.56
C LYS A 808 -33.72 5.15 -6.42
N GLU A 809 -33.70 6.48 -6.53
CA GLU A 809 -32.55 7.22 -7.06
C GLU A 809 -32.18 8.35 -6.10
N ILE A 810 -30.87 8.51 -5.83
CA ILE A 810 -30.35 9.51 -4.90
C ILE A 810 -29.22 10.29 -5.58
N TYR A 811 -29.35 11.61 -5.66
CA TYR A 811 -28.29 12.47 -6.22
C TYR A 811 -27.09 12.57 -5.26
N LEU A 812 -25.88 12.32 -5.78
CA LEU A 812 -24.64 12.30 -5.02
C LEU A 812 -23.70 13.48 -5.33
N GLY A 813 -23.95 14.19 -6.44
CA GLY A 813 -22.91 14.99 -7.11
C GLY A 813 -21.89 14.07 -7.83
N PRO A 814 -20.86 14.64 -8.49
CA PRO A 814 -19.87 13.90 -9.26
C PRO A 814 -19.49 12.57 -8.61
N VAL A 815 -19.71 11.43 -9.27
CA VAL A 815 -19.48 10.10 -8.68
C VAL A 815 -19.01 9.08 -9.71
N LEU A 816 -18.04 8.27 -9.29
CA LEU A 816 -17.47 7.16 -10.05
C LEU A 816 -17.51 5.83 -9.26
N ALA A 817 -17.51 5.91 -7.93
CA ALA A 817 -17.36 4.74 -7.08
C ALA A 817 -18.56 3.79 -7.15
N GLY A 818 -18.28 2.49 -7.25
CA GLY A 818 -19.29 1.45 -7.02
C GLY A 818 -19.67 1.40 -5.54
N PRO A 819 -20.95 1.21 -5.19
CA PRO A 819 -21.39 1.07 -3.80
C PRO A 819 -20.91 -0.25 -3.19
N SER A 820 -20.94 -0.32 -1.86
CA SER A 820 -20.95 -1.57 -1.09
C SER A 820 -22.21 -1.63 -0.23
N VAL A 821 -22.70 -2.85 0.00
CA VAL A 821 -23.90 -3.09 0.82
C VAL A 821 -23.55 -4.05 1.94
N SER A 822 -23.74 -3.61 3.17
CA SER A 822 -23.39 -4.39 4.35
C SER A 822 -24.24 -3.97 5.54
N ARG A 823 -24.75 -4.96 6.29
CA ARG A 823 -25.45 -4.78 7.57
C ARG A 823 -26.65 -3.83 7.49
N GLY A 824 -27.43 -3.92 6.42
CA GLY A 824 -28.59 -3.06 6.18
C GLY A 824 -28.24 -1.67 5.65
N ARG A 825 -26.98 -1.42 5.31
CA ARG A 825 -26.49 -0.11 4.88
C ARG A 825 -25.86 -0.12 3.51
N VAL A 826 -25.99 1.01 2.81
CA VAL A 826 -25.35 1.27 1.51
C VAL A 826 -24.30 2.35 1.69
N TYR A 827 -23.06 2.05 1.30
CA TYR A 827 -21.92 2.96 1.41
C TYR A 827 -21.43 3.36 0.02
N VAL A 828 -21.26 4.65 -0.21
CA VAL A 828 -20.82 5.17 -1.52
C VAL A 828 -19.98 6.44 -1.37
N GLY A 829 -18.83 6.43 -2.02
CA GLY A 829 -17.95 7.59 -2.16
C GLY A 829 -18.33 8.46 -3.35
N SER A 830 -18.05 9.76 -3.28
CA SER A 830 -18.22 10.69 -4.40
C SER A 830 -16.93 11.46 -4.71
N GLY A 831 -16.99 12.29 -5.75
CA GLY A 831 -15.87 12.92 -6.45
C GLY A 831 -15.70 12.30 -7.84
N ASN A 832 -15.16 13.08 -8.77
CA ASN A 832 -14.79 12.59 -10.10
C ASN A 832 -13.74 13.50 -10.73
N THR A 833 -12.58 12.95 -11.09
CA THR A 833 -11.51 13.65 -11.80
C THR A 833 -11.01 12.88 -13.01
N HIS A 834 -11.67 11.78 -13.38
CA HIS A 834 -11.27 11.01 -14.53
C HIS A 834 -11.44 11.81 -15.83
N PHE A 835 -10.60 11.46 -16.81
CA PHE A 835 -10.39 12.18 -18.08
C PHE A 835 -9.68 13.53 -17.93
N ILE A 836 -9.19 14.15 -19.02
CA ILE A 836 -8.29 15.32 -18.93
C ILE A 836 -9.06 16.51 -18.34
N PRO A 837 -8.49 17.28 -17.39
CA PRO A 837 -9.09 18.49 -16.84
C PRO A 837 -8.89 19.69 -17.78
N ASP A 838 -9.09 19.47 -19.07
CA ASP A 838 -9.29 20.53 -20.04
C ASP A 838 -10.78 20.89 -20.00
N PRO A 839 -11.16 22.18 -19.91
CA PRO A 839 -12.54 22.63 -20.12
C PRO A 839 -13.14 22.09 -21.43
N ALA A 840 -12.32 21.78 -22.42
CA ALA A 840 -12.70 21.13 -23.66
C ALA A 840 -13.06 19.65 -23.52
N GLU A 841 -12.59 18.94 -22.47
CA GLU A 841 -12.80 17.48 -22.20
C GLU A 841 -13.83 17.19 -21.08
N ALA A 842 -14.75 18.11 -20.80
CA ALA A 842 -15.73 17.93 -19.73
C ALA A 842 -16.96 17.10 -20.18
N TYR A 843 -16.82 15.77 -20.40
CA TYR A 843 -17.98 14.91 -20.65
C TYR A 843 -18.88 14.73 -19.43
N PHE A 844 -18.31 14.81 -18.23
CA PHE A 844 -18.99 14.50 -16.97
C PHE A 844 -18.72 15.60 -15.96
N PRO A 845 -19.65 15.86 -15.02
CA PRO A 845 -19.39 16.72 -13.88
C PRO A 845 -18.16 16.26 -13.11
N LYS A 846 -17.23 17.19 -12.84
CA LYS A 846 -15.95 16.92 -12.17
C LYS A 846 -15.93 17.56 -10.79
N SER A 847 -15.30 16.87 -9.84
CA SER A 847 -14.98 17.40 -8.52
C SER A 847 -13.71 16.75 -8.00
N LEU A 848 -12.74 17.59 -7.64
CA LEU A 848 -11.53 17.19 -6.90
C LEU A 848 -11.84 16.80 -5.45
N THR A 849 -13.07 17.03 -4.97
CA THR A 849 -13.48 16.72 -3.60
C THR A 849 -14.60 15.68 -3.58
N GLY A 850 -14.64 14.87 -2.54
CA GLY A 850 -15.60 13.80 -2.35
C GLY A 850 -16.37 13.91 -1.05
N VAL A 851 -17.37 13.04 -0.93
CA VAL A 851 -18.12 12.77 0.31
C VAL A 851 -18.37 11.27 0.34
N LEU A 852 -18.06 10.62 1.46
CA LEU A 852 -18.55 9.28 1.74
C LEU A 852 -19.92 9.39 2.39
N ARG A 853 -20.91 8.67 1.86
CA ARG A 853 -22.28 8.64 2.39
C ARG A 853 -22.66 7.23 2.79
N CYS A 854 -23.39 7.12 3.89
CA CYS A 854 -24.02 5.91 4.37
C CYS A 854 -25.54 6.10 4.36
N PHE A 855 -26.25 5.20 3.70
CA PHE A 855 -27.71 5.16 3.66
C PHE A 855 -28.24 3.92 4.39
N GLY A 856 -29.43 4.02 5.00
CA GLY A 856 -30.09 2.95 5.76
C GLY A 856 -31.60 3.15 5.82
N LEU A 857 -32.33 2.32 6.57
CA LEU A 857 -33.79 2.38 6.66
C LEU A 857 -34.28 3.44 7.67
N PRO A 858 -35.41 4.14 7.45
CA PRO A 858 -35.90 5.15 8.39
C PRO A 858 -36.13 4.65 9.81
N GLY A 859 -35.86 5.49 10.81
CA GLY A 859 -36.17 5.22 12.23
C GLY A 859 -35.32 4.16 12.93
N GLU A 860 -34.74 3.20 12.20
CA GLU A 860 -33.80 2.22 12.71
C GLU A 860 -32.37 2.77 12.58
N ASP A 861 -31.62 2.84 13.69
CA ASP A 861 -30.16 2.96 13.61
C ASP A 861 -29.57 1.57 13.77
N GLU A 862 -29.14 0.98 12.66
CA GLU A 862 -28.56 -0.34 12.62
C GLU A 862 -27.28 -0.43 13.46
N ILE A 863 -26.65 0.70 13.85
CA ILE A 863 -25.52 0.74 14.81
C ILE A 863 -25.90 0.11 16.14
N THR A 864 -27.15 0.30 16.60
CA THR A 864 -27.63 -0.28 17.85
C THR A 864 -27.54 -1.81 17.83
N ARG A 865 -27.78 -2.41 16.65
CA ARG A 865 -27.63 -3.85 16.40
C ARG A 865 -26.18 -4.26 16.09
N MET A 866 -25.43 -3.40 15.39
CA MET A 866 -24.04 -3.67 15.00
C MET A 866 -23.04 -3.52 16.16
N GLY A 867 -23.41 -2.81 17.23
CA GLY A 867 -22.51 -2.34 18.27
C GLY A 867 -21.73 -1.09 17.86
N ALA A 868 -21.28 -0.28 18.83
CA ALA A 868 -20.49 0.93 18.58
C ALA A 868 -19.07 0.64 18.02
N GLY A 869 -18.72 -0.64 17.89
CA GLY A 869 -17.49 -1.11 17.28
C GLY A 869 -16.32 -1.19 18.26
N ASP A 870 -16.35 -2.12 19.22
CA ASP A 870 -15.16 -2.42 20.04
C ASP A 870 -14.30 -3.45 19.29
N GLU A 871 -13.55 -2.99 18.28
CA GLU A 871 -12.53 -3.78 17.56
C GLU A 871 -11.17 -3.82 18.26
#